data_AF-A0A7X2LLL4-F1
#
_entry.id   AF-A0A7X2LLL4-F1
#
_cell.length_a   1.000
_cell.length_b   1.000
_cell.length_c   1.000
_cell.angle_alpha   90.00
_cell.angle_beta   90.00
_cell.angle_gamma   90.00
#
_symmetry.space_group_name_H-M   'P 1'
#
loop_
_entity.id
_entity.type
_entity.pdbx_description
1 polymer ?
#
loop_
_entity_poly.entity_id
_entity_poly.type
_entity_poly.pdbx_seq_one_letter_code
_entity_poly.pdbx_strand_id
1 'polypeptide(L)'
;MPHPTHDLPRLLAELDPHAELAERHLWLIHVLEWVRAAEPSVEVALGRVESLVAAIEADADLRQRLQAWWLAFIDRVDITTLLADFGFAPRTAMITEVSERLRHKLLPGTPETIDASELFSIALPSEFDARWLIALPEPLLQRLAALLAPADSQGASFWQHALLNAITYCAGQILANGFAPELRLRMSEEAREQRPFHDLIRDVESLRIEVLHGLRTTDRLEEAEKRLRERLDACRAAIGTVYQHFGDEGISVGLVFRVRQLRTRIVRIRQLLDCLTSAHTEQDAMRLLAGFVSVGRERRSLRSLLSTNSSLLAAKVTERSAETGEHYITRNSREYLQMLRRAAGGGLVMSVTTLVKFGLAALAFSAFWGGFWAGLNYAISFVLIQLLHFTVATKQPAMTAPAMASKLKNINEDGAIETFVDEVANLTRSQVAAILGNVLVVFPAALGLAWLFSQALGHPPLDVVHATQVLDSLSLLGPSLLFAAFTGVLLFVSSLIAGWAENWFVLRRMDSAMRYNPRITRLLGAPRAKRWGDFWRRNISGFAANISLGLMLGLTPAIAGFFGLGLEVRHVTLSSGQLGVAGATFGWEIVHDDAFWWAVAMLPFNGALNVLVSFYLAFRMALRAQNVTGVERSRIYAAIRHRLRTRPLSFFKP
;
A
#
# COMPACT_ATOMS: atom_id res chain seq x y z
N MET A 1 -12.32 -29.60 -23.03
CA MET A 1 -13.43 -30.54 -23.26
C MET A 1 -14.70 -29.82 -22.84
N PRO A 2 -15.83 -29.93 -23.57
CA PRO A 2 -17.08 -29.37 -23.09
C PRO A 2 -17.44 -30.11 -21.79
N HIS A 3 -17.66 -29.37 -20.70
CA HIS A 3 -18.08 -29.94 -19.43
C HIS A 3 -19.37 -30.77 -19.67
N PRO A 4 -19.50 -31.99 -19.14
CA PRO A 4 -20.76 -32.70 -19.18
C PRO A 4 -21.82 -31.79 -18.55
N THR A 5 -22.81 -31.37 -19.33
CA THR A 5 -23.89 -30.53 -18.83
C THR A 5 -24.67 -31.35 -17.82
N HIS A 6 -24.48 -31.06 -16.53
CA HIS A 6 -25.31 -31.62 -15.47
C HIS A 6 -26.79 -31.32 -15.78
N ASP A 7 -27.65 -32.32 -15.63
CA ASP A 7 -29.10 -32.18 -15.73
C ASP A 7 -29.76 -32.60 -14.41
N LEU A 8 -30.92 -32.02 -14.11
CA LEU A 8 -31.58 -32.19 -12.82
C LEU A 8 -31.87 -33.66 -12.47
N PRO A 9 -32.38 -34.51 -13.38
CA PRO A 9 -32.64 -35.92 -13.06
C PRO A 9 -31.40 -36.68 -12.62
N ARG A 10 -30.25 -36.45 -13.28
CA ARG A 10 -28.98 -37.07 -12.93
C ARG A 10 -28.47 -36.59 -11.57
N LEU A 11 -28.55 -35.29 -11.30
CA LEU A 11 -28.15 -34.72 -10.00
C LEU A 11 -28.97 -35.30 -8.85
N LEU A 12 -30.28 -35.53 -9.05
CA LEU A 12 -31.15 -36.17 -8.06
C LEU A 12 -30.81 -37.65 -7.87
N ALA A 13 -30.40 -38.35 -8.93
CA ALA A 13 -29.96 -39.75 -8.86
C ALA A 13 -28.59 -39.92 -8.18
N GLU A 14 -27.68 -38.95 -8.35
CA GLU A 14 -26.34 -38.93 -7.75
C GLU A 14 -26.34 -38.55 -6.24
N LEU A 15 -27.49 -38.15 -5.68
CA LEU A 15 -27.61 -37.83 -4.26
C LEU A 15 -27.52 -39.11 -3.40
N ASP A 16 -26.31 -39.38 -2.89
CA ASP A 16 -26.02 -40.50 -2.00
C ASP A 16 -25.46 -40.01 -0.63
N PRO A 17 -26.20 -40.20 0.48
CA PRO A 17 -25.72 -39.84 1.81
C PRO A 17 -24.59 -40.73 2.34
N HIS A 18 -24.40 -41.93 1.79
CA HIS A 18 -23.40 -42.91 2.24
C HIS A 18 -22.09 -42.86 1.42
N ALA A 19 -22.04 -42.05 0.37
CA ALA A 19 -20.86 -41.84 -0.44
C ALA A 19 -19.66 -41.26 0.34
N GLU A 20 -18.46 -41.41 -0.24
CA GLU A 20 -17.25 -40.86 0.37
C GLU A 20 -17.32 -39.33 0.49
N LEU A 21 -16.48 -38.74 1.35
CA LEU A 21 -16.49 -37.29 1.61
C LEU A 21 -16.35 -36.48 0.31
N ALA A 22 -15.39 -36.85 -0.54
CA ALA A 22 -15.13 -36.18 -1.80
C ALA A 22 -16.34 -36.25 -2.75
N GLU A 23 -16.97 -37.41 -2.86
CA GLU A 23 -18.13 -37.63 -3.74
C GLU A 23 -19.34 -36.80 -3.31
N ARG A 24 -19.61 -36.74 -1.99
CA ARG A 24 -20.67 -35.89 -1.44
C ARG A 24 -20.42 -34.40 -1.74
N HIS A 25 -19.17 -33.95 -1.64
CA HIS A 25 -18.81 -32.57 -1.97
C HIS A 25 -18.86 -32.30 -3.48
N LEU A 26 -18.47 -33.27 -4.31
CA LEU A 26 -18.61 -33.18 -5.77
C LEU A 26 -20.08 -33.05 -6.18
N TRP A 27 -20.99 -33.79 -5.55
CA TRP A 27 -22.43 -33.63 -5.77
C TRP A 27 -22.89 -32.18 -5.51
N LEU A 28 -22.52 -31.61 -4.36
CA LEU A 28 -22.84 -30.20 -4.03
C LEU A 28 -22.27 -29.23 -5.07
N ILE A 29 -21.01 -29.44 -5.48
CA ILE A 29 -20.35 -28.62 -6.50
C ILE A 29 -21.10 -28.72 -7.83
N HIS A 30 -21.47 -29.92 -8.28
CA HIS A 30 -22.22 -30.15 -9.52
C HIS A 30 -23.61 -29.49 -9.50
N VAL A 31 -24.31 -29.53 -8.37
CA VAL A 31 -25.60 -28.83 -8.20
C VAL A 31 -25.42 -27.32 -8.34
N LEU A 32 -24.40 -26.74 -7.70
CA LEU A 32 -24.12 -25.31 -7.79
C LEU A 32 -23.59 -24.88 -9.16
N GLU A 33 -22.81 -25.72 -9.83
CA GLU A 33 -22.40 -25.53 -11.23
C GLU A 33 -23.60 -25.57 -12.17
N TRP A 34 -24.55 -26.48 -11.93
CA TRP A 34 -25.81 -26.53 -12.67
C TRP A 34 -26.63 -25.25 -12.45
N VAL A 35 -26.76 -24.73 -11.23
CA VAL A 35 -27.42 -23.43 -11.03
C VAL A 35 -26.66 -22.30 -11.75
N ARG A 36 -25.33 -22.27 -11.62
CA ARG A 36 -24.46 -21.24 -12.23
C ARG A 36 -24.49 -21.25 -13.75
N ALA A 37 -24.67 -22.40 -14.39
CA ALA A 37 -24.74 -22.50 -15.85
C ALA A 37 -25.92 -21.73 -16.48
N ALA A 38 -26.75 -21.07 -15.67
CA ALA A 38 -27.72 -20.06 -16.09
C ALA A 38 -27.09 -18.67 -16.40
N GLU A 39 -25.80 -18.45 -16.16
CA GLU A 39 -25.12 -17.18 -16.39
C GLU A 39 -25.32 -16.68 -17.84
N PRO A 40 -25.67 -15.39 -18.07
CA PRO A 40 -25.76 -14.30 -17.10
C PRO A 40 -27.15 -14.08 -16.46
N SER A 41 -28.14 -14.94 -16.71
CA SER A 41 -29.52 -14.73 -16.28
C SER A 41 -29.79 -15.20 -14.84
N VAL A 42 -29.99 -14.24 -13.93
CA VAL A 42 -30.38 -14.53 -12.54
C VAL A 42 -31.75 -15.21 -12.48
N GLU A 43 -32.70 -14.80 -13.32
CA GLU A 43 -34.05 -15.39 -13.36
C GLU A 43 -34.00 -16.90 -13.67
N VAL A 44 -33.15 -17.31 -14.61
CA VAL A 44 -32.97 -18.73 -14.95
C VAL A 44 -32.30 -19.49 -13.81
N ALA A 45 -31.35 -18.88 -13.10
CA ALA A 45 -30.73 -19.49 -11.92
C ALA A 45 -31.76 -19.72 -10.79
N LEU A 46 -32.62 -18.73 -10.53
CA LEU A 46 -33.73 -18.85 -9.57
C LEU A 46 -34.70 -19.97 -9.96
N GLY A 47 -35.09 -20.03 -11.24
CA GLY A 47 -35.94 -21.12 -11.75
C GLY A 47 -35.32 -22.51 -11.61
N ARG A 48 -33.99 -22.63 -11.73
CA ARG A 48 -33.27 -23.88 -11.46
C ARG A 48 -33.31 -24.27 -9.98
N VAL A 49 -33.10 -23.33 -9.06
CA VAL A 49 -33.22 -23.58 -7.62
C VAL A 49 -34.66 -23.98 -7.27
N GLU A 50 -35.66 -23.29 -7.80
CA GLU A 50 -37.07 -23.63 -7.59
C GLU A 50 -37.42 -25.02 -8.12
N SER A 51 -36.93 -25.39 -9.31
CA SER A 51 -37.13 -26.72 -9.90
C SER A 51 -36.50 -27.83 -9.05
N LEU A 52 -35.30 -27.59 -8.50
CA LEU A 52 -34.63 -28.52 -7.59
C LEU A 52 -35.44 -28.73 -6.30
N VAL A 53 -35.87 -27.63 -5.66
CA VAL A 53 -36.68 -27.67 -4.44
C VAL A 53 -38.01 -28.39 -4.70
N ALA A 54 -38.72 -28.06 -5.79
CA ALA A 54 -39.99 -28.69 -6.14
C ALA A 54 -39.85 -30.20 -6.42
N ALA A 55 -38.76 -30.62 -7.09
CA ALA A 55 -38.51 -32.04 -7.36
C ALA A 55 -38.27 -32.85 -6.08
N ILE A 56 -37.51 -32.29 -5.13
CA ILE A 56 -37.26 -32.94 -3.83
C ILE A 56 -38.52 -32.94 -2.95
N GLU A 57 -39.35 -31.90 -3.02
CA GLU A 57 -40.60 -31.87 -2.28
C GLU A 57 -41.64 -32.88 -2.75
N ALA A 58 -41.62 -33.21 -4.05
CA ALA A 58 -42.55 -34.16 -4.66
C ALA A 58 -42.22 -35.63 -4.36
N ASP A 59 -41.01 -35.94 -3.88
CA ASP A 59 -40.53 -37.30 -3.64
C ASP A 59 -40.00 -37.46 -2.20
N ALA A 60 -40.74 -38.25 -1.41
CA ALA A 60 -40.42 -38.47 0.00
C ALA A 60 -39.08 -39.21 0.21
N ASP A 61 -38.70 -40.11 -0.70
CA ASP A 61 -37.44 -40.85 -0.61
C ASP A 61 -36.24 -39.93 -0.91
N LEU A 62 -36.36 -39.07 -1.93
CA LEU A 62 -35.35 -38.04 -2.22
C LEU A 62 -35.20 -37.06 -1.05
N ARG A 63 -36.31 -36.64 -0.43
CA ARG A 63 -36.27 -35.79 0.77
C ARG A 63 -35.50 -36.46 1.91
N GLN A 64 -35.75 -37.75 2.17
CA GLN A 64 -35.05 -38.49 3.23
C GLN A 64 -33.55 -38.61 2.93
N ARG A 65 -33.18 -38.89 1.67
CA ARG A 65 -31.77 -38.93 1.22
C ARG A 65 -31.08 -37.59 1.38
N LEU A 66 -31.75 -36.48 1.03
CA LEU A 66 -31.21 -35.13 1.23
C LEU A 66 -30.97 -34.82 2.70
N GLN A 67 -31.93 -35.14 3.56
CA GLN A 67 -31.80 -34.91 5.00
C GLN A 67 -30.65 -35.73 5.59
N ALA A 68 -30.52 -37.00 5.20
CA ALA A 68 -29.40 -37.85 5.61
C ALA A 68 -28.05 -37.30 5.12
N TRP A 69 -28.00 -36.82 3.87
CA TRP A 69 -26.79 -36.20 3.29
C TRP A 69 -26.42 -34.93 4.04
N TRP A 70 -27.41 -34.08 4.34
CA TRP A 70 -27.22 -32.83 5.09
C TRP A 70 -26.72 -33.10 6.51
N LEU A 71 -27.31 -34.07 7.22
CA LEU A 71 -26.84 -34.49 8.54
C LEU A 71 -25.39 -34.96 8.50
N ALA A 72 -25.03 -35.78 7.51
CA ALA A 72 -23.66 -36.27 7.34
C ALA A 72 -22.67 -35.17 6.90
N PHE A 73 -23.16 -34.10 6.28
CA PHE A 73 -22.38 -32.91 5.93
C PHE A 73 -22.10 -32.06 7.18
N ILE A 74 -23.14 -31.69 7.93
CA ILE A 74 -23.01 -30.81 9.10
C ILE A 74 -22.26 -31.45 10.29
N ASP A 75 -22.24 -32.78 10.36
CA ASP A 75 -21.48 -33.53 11.38
C ASP A 75 -19.96 -33.56 11.09
N ARG A 76 -19.57 -33.61 9.81
CA ARG A 76 -18.16 -33.77 9.41
C ARG A 76 -17.46 -32.48 9.01
N VAL A 77 -18.19 -31.53 8.42
CA VAL A 77 -17.61 -30.32 7.86
C VAL A 77 -17.66 -29.20 8.90
N ASP A 78 -16.50 -28.62 9.22
CA ASP A 78 -16.41 -27.51 10.17
C ASP A 78 -16.85 -26.20 9.52
N ILE A 79 -18.12 -25.86 9.70
CA ILE A 79 -18.74 -24.61 9.21
C ILE A 79 -18.18 -23.37 9.92
N THR A 80 -17.59 -23.53 11.11
CA THR A 80 -17.00 -22.41 11.87
C THR A 80 -15.88 -21.74 11.07
N THR A 81 -15.12 -22.53 10.29
CA THR A 81 -14.09 -22.00 9.38
C THR A 81 -14.67 -20.98 8.41
N LEU A 82 -15.82 -21.28 7.79
CA LEU A 82 -16.51 -20.39 6.85
C LEU A 82 -17.09 -19.17 7.57
N LEU A 83 -17.81 -19.39 8.68
CA LEU A 83 -18.51 -18.32 9.38
C LEU A 83 -17.58 -17.34 10.09
N ALA A 84 -16.50 -17.84 10.71
CA ALA A 84 -15.66 -17.06 11.60
C ALA A 84 -14.30 -16.68 11.01
N ASP A 85 -13.71 -17.53 10.14
CA ASP A 85 -12.36 -17.32 9.62
C ASP A 85 -12.30 -16.94 8.14
N PHE A 86 -13.36 -17.20 7.38
CA PHE A 86 -13.39 -16.84 5.96
C PHE A 86 -13.26 -15.33 5.73
N GLY A 87 -12.25 -14.96 4.95
CA GLY A 87 -11.90 -13.58 4.67
C GLY A 87 -10.90 -12.94 5.65
N PHE A 88 -10.50 -13.66 6.70
CA PHE A 88 -9.47 -13.21 7.63
C PHE A 88 -8.12 -13.88 7.31
N ALA A 89 -7.01 -13.21 7.62
CA ALA A 89 -5.70 -13.85 7.51
C ALA A 89 -5.41 -14.68 8.77
N PRO A 90 -4.91 -15.92 8.62
CA PRO A 90 -4.69 -16.86 9.73
C PRO A 90 -3.64 -16.39 10.73
N ARG A 91 -2.74 -15.48 10.33
CA ARG A 91 -1.82 -14.78 11.23
C ARG A 91 -1.87 -13.28 10.97
N THR A 92 -1.63 -12.50 12.01
CA THR A 92 -1.61 -11.04 11.98
C THR A 92 -0.31 -10.48 11.36
N ALA A 93 0.07 -11.02 10.21
CA ALA A 93 1.24 -10.60 9.44
C ALA A 93 0.91 -10.59 7.95
N MET A 94 1.18 -9.45 7.29
CA MET A 94 0.93 -9.25 5.86
C MET A 94 1.68 -10.26 4.97
N ILE A 95 2.91 -10.64 5.35
CA ILE A 95 3.73 -11.60 4.58
C ILE A 95 3.05 -12.98 4.54
N THR A 96 2.45 -13.42 5.66
CA THR A 96 1.70 -14.67 5.70
C THR A 96 0.48 -14.63 4.79
N GLU A 97 -0.21 -13.48 4.72
CA GLU A 97 -1.32 -13.31 3.80
C GLU A 97 -0.88 -13.32 2.33
N VAL A 98 0.23 -12.66 1.97
CA VAL A 98 0.79 -12.72 0.60
C VAL A 98 1.12 -14.15 0.20
N SER A 99 1.82 -14.89 1.07
CA SER A 99 2.19 -16.30 0.85
C SER A 99 0.95 -17.16 0.65
N GLU A 100 -0.07 -16.95 1.46
CA GLU A 100 -1.30 -17.73 1.42
C GLU A 100 -2.11 -17.46 0.15
N ARG A 101 -2.21 -16.20 -0.28
CA ARG A 101 -2.87 -15.84 -1.54
C ARG A 101 -2.11 -16.39 -2.76
N LEU A 102 -0.78 -16.42 -2.70
CA LEU A 102 0.05 -17.02 -3.75
C LEU A 102 -0.18 -18.53 -3.81
N ARG A 103 -0.24 -19.20 -2.65
CA ARG A 103 -0.55 -20.64 -2.56
C ARG A 103 -1.90 -20.96 -3.22
N HIS A 104 -2.96 -20.25 -2.86
CA HIS A 104 -4.30 -20.43 -3.45
C HIS A 104 -4.37 -20.11 -4.95
N LYS A 105 -3.41 -19.35 -5.48
CA LYS A 105 -3.35 -19.04 -6.91
C LYS A 105 -2.57 -20.08 -7.72
N LEU A 106 -1.60 -20.76 -7.10
CA LEU A 106 -0.69 -21.69 -7.75
C LEU A 106 -1.09 -23.17 -7.55
N LEU A 107 -1.71 -23.51 -6.42
CA LEU A 107 -2.07 -24.88 -6.08
C LEU A 107 -3.58 -25.10 -6.26
N PRO A 108 -4.02 -26.25 -6.83
CA PRO A 108 -5.43 -26.64 -6.86
C PRO A 108 -5.95 -26.94 -5.44
N GLY A 109 -7.22 -26.62 -5.19
CA GLY A 109 -7.92 -27.03 -3.96
C GLY A 109 -8.48 -28.45 -4.09
N THR A 110 -8.84 -29.08 -2.95
CA THR A 110 -9.43 -30.43 -2.93
C THR A 110 -10.88 -30.41 -2.44
N PRO A 111 -11.81 -31.13 -3.10
CA PRO A 111 -13.15 -31.36 -2.56
C PRO A 111 -13.12 -32.32 -1.36
N GLU A 112 -12.05 -33.08 -1.14
CA GLU A 112 -11.87 -33.93 0.04
C GLU A 112 -11.36 -33.11 1.23
N THR A 113 -12.21 -32.25 1.77
CA THR A 113 -11.84 -31.31 2.84
C THR A 113 -12.92 -31.24 3.90
N ILE A 114 -12.52 -31.14 5.17
CA ILE A 114 -13.43 -30.83 6.28
C ILE A 114 -13.57 -29.31 6.51
N ASP A 115 -12.78 -28.50 5.81
CA ASP A 115 -12.79 -27.04 5.90
C ASP A 115 -13.86 -26.46 4.97
N ALA A 116 -14.96 -25.96 5.54
CA ALA A 116 -16.04 -25.33 4.80
C ALA A 116 -15.56 -24.12 3.97
N SER A 117 -14.50 -23.43 4.38
CA SER A 117 -13.91 -22.32 3.63
C SER A 117 -13.30 -22.75 2.31
N GLU A 118 -12.60 -23.89 2.32
CA GLU A 118 -11.98 -24.46 1.13
C GLU A 118 -13.06 -24.95 0.17
N LEU A 119 -14.03 -25.72 0.67
CA LEU A 119 -15.15 -26.20 -0.12
C LEU A 119 -15.97 -25.04 -0.72
N PHE A 120 -16.30 -24.02 0.08
CA PHE A 120 -17.05 -22.85 -0.39
C PHE A 120 -16.33 -22.11 -1.53
N SER A 121 -14.99 -22.01 -1.45
CA SER A 121 -14.19 -21.37 -2.49
C SER A 121 -14.19 -22.13 -3.81
N ILE A 122 -14.29 -23.46 -3.77
CA ILE A 122 -14.39 -24.33 -4.95
C ILE A 122 -15.82 -24.28 -5.50
N ALA A 123 -16.82 -24.35 -4.62
CA ALA A 123 -18.23 -24.46 -4.95
C ALA A 123 -18.84 -23.16 -5.51
N LEU A 124 -18.40 -21.97 -5.05
CA LEU A 124 -18.94 -20.66 -5.46
C LEU A 124 -17.83 -19.65 -5.91
N PRO A 125 -17.14 -19.90 -7.03
CA PRO A 125 -16.02 -19.10 -7.51
C PRO A 125 -16.39 -17.80 -8.26
N SER A 126 -17.65 -17.62 -8.69
CA SER A 126 -18.06 -16.54 -9.62
C SER A 126 -18.78 -15.38 -8.93
N GLU A 127 -18.66 -14.17 -9.47
CA GLU A 127 -19.48 -13.02 -9.04
C GLU A 127 -20.96 -13.21 -9.35
N PHE A 128 -21.27 -14.00 -10.38
CA PHE A 128 -22.64 -14.41 -10.65
C PHE A 128 -23.25 -15.17 -9.47
N ASP A 129 -22.44 -15.92 -8.71
CA ASP A 129 -22.92 -16.65 -7.54
C ASP A 129 -23.48 -15.73 -6.45
N ALA A 130 -22.79 -14.62 -6.19
CA ALA A 130 -23.28 -13.62 -5.25
C ALA A 130 -24.60 -12.98 -5.72
N ARG A 131 -24.76 -12.76 -7.03
CA ARG A 131 -25.95 -12.13 -7.60
C ARG A 131 -27.20 -12.99 -7.45
N TRP A 132 -27.12 -14.28 -7.79
CA TRP A 132 -28.31 -15.15 -7.68
C TRP A 132 -28.62 -15.52 -6.24
N LEU A 133 -27.63 -15.66 -5.36
CA LEU A 133 -27.85 -15.90 -3.92
C LEU A 133 -28.65 -14.76 -3.26
N ILE A 134 -28.31 -13.50 -3.56
CA ILE A 134 -29.02 -12.32 -3.02
C ILE A 134 -30.45 -12.22 -3.58
N ALA A 135 -30.68 -12.72 -4.79
CA ALA A 135 -31.96 -12.62 -5.48
C ALA A 135 -32.97 -13.71 -5.08
N LEU A 136 -32.58 -14.69 -4.25
CA LEU A 136 -33.49 -15.75 -3.81
C LEU A 136 -34.66 -15.16 -2.99
N PRO A 137 -35.92 -15.40 -3.40
CA PRO A 137 -37.07 -14.87 -2.70
C PRO A 137 -37.31 -15.62 -1.38
N GLU A 138 -37.85 -14.91 -0.38
CA GLU A 138 -38.09 -15.45 0.96
C GLU A 138 -38.87 -16.77 1.00
N PRO A 139 -39.97 -16.95 0.23
CA PRO A 139 -40.72 -18.20 0.27
C PRO A 139 -39.91 -19.41 -0.21
N LEU A 140 -38.99 -19.21 -1.17
CA LEU A 140 -38.13 -20.27 -1.66
C LEU A 140 -37.06 -20.64 -0.62
N LEU A 141 -36.54 -19.65 0.12
CA LEU A 141 -35.59 -19.87 1.19
C LEU A 141 -36.21 -20.63 2.37
N GLN A 142 -37.44 -20.29 2.75
CA GLN A 142 -38.18 -21.01 3.80
C GLN A 142 -38.43 -22.47 3.42
N ARG A 143 -38.80 -22.73 2.16
CA ARG A 143 -38.95 -24.11 1.63
C ARG A 143 -37.63 -24.88 1.68
N LEU A 144 -36.53 -24.26 1.26
CA LEU A 144 -35.20 -24.86 1.29
C LEU A 144 -34.77 -25.15 2.74
N ALA A 145 -34.98 -24.22 3.67
CA ALA A 145 -34.71 -24.42 5.09
C ALA A 145 -35.54 -25.57 5.68
N ALA A 146 -36.81 -25.68 5.33
CA ALA A 146 -37.68 -26.78 5.75
C ALA A 146 -37.23 -28.15 5.22
N LEU A 147 -36.67 -28.22 4.00
CA LEU A 147 -36.10 -29.45 3.45
C LEU A 147 -34.86 -29.92 4.22
N LEU A 148 -34.06 -28.99 4.75
CA LEU A 148 -32.83 -29.28 5.49
C LEU A 148 -33.06 -29.42 7.01
N ALA A 149 -34.22 -29.00 7.52
CA ALA A 149 -34.56 -29.11 8.93
C ALA A 149 -34.82 -30.59 9.33
N PRO A 150 -34.17 -31.10 10.39
CA PRO A 150 -34.52 -32.40 10.94
C PRO A 150 -35.93 -32.36 11.56
N ALA A 151 -36.72 -33.42 11.40
CA ALA A 151 -38.12 -33.47 11.82
C ALA A 151 -38.35 -33.35 13.35
N ASP A 152 -37.34 -33.67 14.18
CA ASP A 152 -37.47 -33.83 15.65
C ASP A 152 -36.54 -32.92 16.48
N SER A 153 -36.17 -31.73 16.00
CA SER A 153 -35.30 -30.83 16.78
C SER A 153 -36.07 -30.14 17.92
N GLN A 154 -36.10 -30.78 19.10
CA GLN A 154 -36.44 -30.09 20.36
C GLN A 154 -35.23 -29.29 20.85
N GLY A 155 -35.32 -27.96 20.89
CA GLY A 155 -34.25 -27.07 21.35
C GLY A 155 -33.60 -26.25 20.22
N ALA A 156 -32.40 -25.73 20.48
CA ALA A 156 -31.71 -24.87 19.52
C ALA A 156 -31.23 -25.65 18.28
N SER A 157 -31.41 -25.08 17.09
CA SER A 157 -31.04 -25.70 15.82
C SER A 157 -29.51 -25.82 15.68
N PHE A 158 -29.06 -26.71 14.78
CA PHE A 158 -27.63 -26.78 14.42
C PHE A 158 -27.10 -25.42 13.94
N TRP A 159 -27.90 -24.68 13.15
CA TRP A 159 -27.51 -23.37 12.64
C TRP A 159 -27.30 -22.34 13.77
N GLN A 160 -28.18 -22.35 14.78
CA GLN A 160 -28.00 -21.50 15.96
C GLN A 160 -26.70 -21.84 16.71
N HIS A 161 -26.38 -23.12 16.88
CA HIS A 161 -25.11 -23.55 17.47
C HIS A 161 -23.90 -23.10 16.64
N ALA A 162 -23.94 -23.27 15.31
CA ALA A 162 -22.87 -22.87 14.41
C ALA A 162 -22.63 -21.35 14.44
N LEU A 163 -23.69 -20.54 14.41
CA LEU A 163 -23.63 -19.08 14.55
C LEU A 163 -23.06 -18.67 15.91
N LEU A 164 -23.54 -19.26 17.01
CA LEU A 164 -23.04 -18.97 18.36
C LEU A 164 -21.55 -19.33 18.49
N ASN A 165 -21.12 -20.48 17.97
CA ASN A 165 -19.72 -20.88 17.96
C ASN A 165 -18.85 -19.90 17.15
N ALA A 166 -19.33 -19.45 15.98
CA ALA A 166 -18.65 -18.47 15.16
C ALA A 166 -18.54 -17.09 15.83
N ILE A 167 -19.59 -16.66 16.56
CA ILE A 167 -19.59 -15.44 17.36
C ILE A 167 -18.56 -15.55 18.49
N THR A 168 -18.58 -16.65 19.26
CA THR A 168 -17.59 -16.90 20.34
C THR A 168 -16.16 -16.89 19.80
N TYR A 169 -15.90 -17.55 18.68
CA TYR A 169 -14.59 -17.55 18.05
C TYR A 169 -14.15 -16.14 17.61
N CYS A 170 -15.02 -15.41 16.91
CA CYS A 170 -14.74 -14.04 16.47
C CYS A 170 -14.47 -13.12 17.67
N ALA A 171 -15.25 -13.24 18.74
CA ALA A 171 -15.08 -12.46 19.96
C ALA A 171 -13.77 -12.80 20.69
N GLY A 172 -13.39 -14.09 20.73
CA GLY A 172 -12.09 -14.53 21.25
C GLY A 172 -10.91 -13.90 20.48
N GLN A 173 -11.00 -13.85 19.15
CA GLN A 173 -9.99 -13.18 18.33
C GLN A 173 -9.96 -11.67 18.54
N ILE A 174 -11.12 -11.03 18.75
CA ILE A 174 -11.19 -9.60 19.10
C ILE A 174 -10.53 -9.34 20.45
N LEU A 175 -10.81 -10.16 21.47
CA LEU A 175 -10.22 -10.07 22.79
C LEU A 175 -8.69 -10.21 22.74
N ALA A 176 -8.19 -11.27 22.11
CA ALA A 176 -6.76 -11.56 22.01
C ALA A 176 -5.98 -10.44 21.31
N ASN A 177 -6.51 -9.90 20.21
CA ASN A 177 -5.91 -8.77 19.51
C ASN A 177 -6.09 -7.44 20.27
N GLY A 178 -7.21 -7.27 20.98
CA GLY A 178 -7.49 -6.13 21.85
C GLY A 178 -6.46 -5.96 22.97
N PHE A 179 -5.98 -7.08 23.52
CA PHE A 179 -4.97 -7.10 24.58
C PHE A 179 -3.52 -7.03 24.09
N ALA A 180 -3.27 -7.12 22.79
CA ALA A 180 -1.94 -7.00 22.23
C ALA A 180 -1.29 -5.67 22.69
N PRO A 181 -0.08 -5.68 23.28
CA PRO A 181 0.57 -4.46 23.78
C PRO A 181 0.71 -3.36 22.72
N GLU A 182 0.91 -3.78 21.47
CA GLU A 182 1.02 -2.89 20.30
C GLU A 182 -0.22 -2.01 20.10
N LEU A 183 -1.41 -2.54 20.45
CA LEU A 183 -2.69 -1.86 20.36
C LEU A 183 -3.03 -1.18 21.69
N ARG A 184 -2.94 -1.92 22.79
CA ARG A 184 -3.32 -1.48 24.14
C ARG A 184 -2.54 -0.24 24.60
N LEU A 185 -1.23 -0.16 24.30
CA LEU A 185 -0.41 1.00 24.71
C LEU A 185 -0.69 2.27 23.90
N ARG A 186 -1.39 2.16 22.76
CA ARG A 186 -1.70 3.27 21.85
C ARG A 186 -3.16 3.72 21.87
N MET A 187 -4.00 3.04 22.66
CA MET A 187 -5.35 3.49 22.95
C MET A 187 -5.31 4.69 23.89
N SER A 188 -6.33 5.57 23.81
CA SER A 188 -6.46 6.68 24.75
C SER A 188 -6.55 6.18 26.20
N GLU A 189 -6.27 7.05 27.16
CA GLU A 189 -6.39 6.70 28.58
C GLU A 189 -7.82 6.29 28.94
N GLU A 190 -8.81 7.04 28.47
CA GLU A 190 -10.23 6.77 28.69
C GLU A 190 -10.62 5.39 28.12
N ALA A 191 -10.16 5.06 26.92
CA ALA A 191 -10.43 3.77 26.28
C ALA A 191 -9.79 2.59 27.05
N ARG A 192 -8.61 2.81 27.65
CA ARG A 192 -7.92 1.80 28.48
C ARG A 192 -8.61 1.58 29.81
N GLU A 193 -9.19 2.62 30.40
CA GLU A 193 -9.94 2.54 31.65
C GLU A 193 -11.29 1.85 31.49
N GLN A 194 -12.02 2.15 30.40
CA GLN A 194 -13.32 1.52 30.10
C GLN A 194 -13.24 0.03 29.80
N ARG A 195 -12.04 -0.49 29.44
CA ARG A 195 -11.76 -1.93 29.25
C ARG A 195 -12.81 -2.68 28.40
N PRO A 196 -13.30 -2.13 27.27
CA PRO A 196 -14.45 -2.71 26.55
C PRO A 196 -14.21 -4.14 26.06
N PHE A 197 -12.96 -4.53 25.78
CA PHE A 197 -12.65 -5.90 25.37
C PHE A 197 -12.89 -6.92 26.48
N HIS A 198 -12.68 -6.58 27.76
CA HIS A 198 -12.77 -7.53 28.87
C HIS A 198 -14.18 -8.11 29.02
N ASP A 199 -15.19 -7.26 28.86
CA ASP A 199 -16.60 -7.64 29.04
C ASP A 199 -17.17 -8.37 27.81
N LEU A 200 -16.50 -8.31 26.66
CA LEU A 200 -17.02 -8.83 25.39
C LEU A 200 -17.39 -10.31 25.45
N ILE A 201 -16.50 -11.16 26.00
CA ILE A 201 -16.77 -12.60 26.10
C ILE A 201 -17.94 -12.86 27.05
N ARG A 202 -18.06 -12.10 28.14
CA ARG A 202 -19.18 -12.23 29.07
C ARG A 202 -20.51 -11.92 28.40
N ASP A 203 -20.57 -10.86 27.59
CA ASP A 203 -21.78 -10.48 26.86
C ASP A 203 -22.13 -11.55 25.80
N VAL A 204 -21.13 -12.15 25.13
CA VAL A 204 -21.31 -13.27 24.19
C VAL A 204 -21.85 -14.53 24.89
N GLU A 205 -21.28 -14.93 26.02
CA GLU A 205 -21.76 -16.09 26.78
C GLU A 205 -23.17 -15.86 27.34
N SER A 206 -23.49 -14.62 27.74
CA SER A 206 -24.85 -14.28 28.17
C SER A 206 -25.86 -14.46 27.05
N LEU A 207 -25.55 -13.97 25.83
CA LEU A 207 -26.38 -14.21 24.66
C LEU A 207 -26.54 -15.71 24.35
N ARG A 208 -25.44 -16.47 24.43
CA ARG A 208 -25.45 -17.93 24.19
C ARG A 208 -26.42 -18.64 25.12
N ILE A 209 -26.43 -18.29 26.41
CA ILE A 209 -27.34 -18.89 27.39
C ILE A 209 -28.80 -18.60 27.01
N GLU A 210 -29.14 -17.34 26.71
CA GLU A 210 -30.52 -16.93 26.38
C GLU A 210 -31.04 -17.57 25.09
N VAL A 211 -30.19 -17.76 24.07
CA VAL A 211 -30.56 -18.44 22.82
C VAL A 211 -30.80 -19.93 23.03
N LEU A 212 -29.97 -20.59 23.84
CA LEU A 212 -30.05 -22.06 24.04
C LEU A 212 -31.15 -22.46 25.03
N HIS A 213 -31.51 -21.61 25.99
CA HIS A 213 -32.48 -21.93 27.05
C HIS A 213 -33.86 -21.30 26.82
N GLY A 214 -34.33 -21.30 25.56
CA GLY A 214 -35.58 -20.68 25.08
C GLY A 214 -36.63 -20.42 26.16
N LEU A 215 -36.62 -19.20 26.71
CA LEU A 215 -37.59 -18.77 27.71
C LEU A 215 -38.90 -18.35 27.03
N ARG A 216 -40.00 -18.34 27.80
CA ARG A 216 -41.34 -17.98 27.31
C ARG A 216 -41.47 -16.55 26.75
N THR A 217 -40.50 -15.66 26.98
CA THR A 217 -40.49 -14.26 26.51
C THR A 217 -39.16 -13.90 25.84
N THR A 218 -39.20 -13.02 24.83
CA THR A 218 -38.02 -12.59 24.05
C THR A 218 -37.25 -11.43 24.68
N ASP A 219 -37.81 -10.75 25.69
CA ASP A 219 -37.23 -9.54 26.31
C ASP A 219 -35.76 -9.72 26.73
N ARG A 220 -35.43 -10.87 27.33
CA ARG A 220 -34.05 -11.14 27.81
C ARG A 220 -33.07 -11.37 26.67
N LEU A 221 -33.52 -12.03 25.60
CA LEU A 221 -32.73 -12.25 24.39
C LEU A 221 -32.44 -10.92 23.70
N GLU A 222 -33.46 -10.08 23.53
CA GLU A 222 -33.36 -8.74 22.94
C GLU A 222 -32.41 -7.85 23.76
N GLU A 223 -32.50 -7.90 25.09
CA GLU A 223 -31.60 -7.17 25.98
C GLU A 223 -30.13 -7.66 25.88
N ALA A 224 -29.92 -8.99 25.85
CA ALA A 224 -28.59 -9.57 25.69
C ALA A 224 -27.96 -9.22 24.35
N GLU A 225 -28.73 -9.27 23.27
CA GLU A 225 -28.30 -8.88 21.93
C GLU A 225 -27.92 -7.39 21.88
N LYS A 226 -28.80 -6.52 22.39
CA LYS A 226 -28.56 -5.07 22.43
C LYS A 226 -27.26 -4.76 23.17
N ARG A 227 -27.06 -5.37 24.33
CA ARG A 227 -25.85 -5.22 25.14
C ARG A 227 -24.60 -5.64 24.38
N LEU A 228 -24.64 -6.77 23.67
CA LEU A 228 -23.51 -7.21 22.84
C LEU A 228 -23.22 -6.23 21.69
N ARG A 229 -24.26 -5.70 21.02
CA ARG A 229 -24.08 -4.68 19.95
C ARG A 229 -23.44 -3.40 20.50
N GLU A 230 -23.90 -2.91 21.64
CA GLU A 230 -23.30 -1.75 22.32
C GLU A 230 -21.84 -2.01 22.70
N ARG A 231 -21.53 -3.22 23.20
CA ARG A 231 -20.16 -3.64 23.54
C ARG A 231 -19.24 -3.68 22.32
N LEU A 232 -19.74 -4.17 21.18
CA LEU A 232 -19.01 -4.18 19.92
C LEU A 232 -18.73 -2.75 19.42
N ASP A 233 -19.69 -1.84 19.60
CA ASP A 233 -19.51 -0.42 19.26
C ASP A 233 -18.49 0.27 20.18
N ALA A 234 -18.48 -0.04 21.48
CA ALA A 234 -17.44 0.42 22.41
C ALA A 234 -16.05 -0.11 22.04
N CYS A 235 -15.94 -1.40 21.66
CA CYS A 235 -14.68 -1.98 21.15
C CYS A 235 -14.21 -1.25 19.89
N ARG A 236 -15.12 -0.95 18.96
CA ARG A 236 -14.83 -0.20 17.73
C ARG A 236 -14.37 1.23 18.02
N ALA A 237 -14.99 1.91 18.98
CA ALA A 237 -14.60 3.25 19.42
C ALA A 237 -13.19 3.25 20.03
N ALA A 238 -12.89 2.31 20.93
CA ALA A 238 -11.56 2.16 21.52
C ALA A 238 -10.47 1.92 20.46
N ILE A 239 -10.72 1.06 19.48
CA ILE A 239 -9.82 0.86 18.32
C ILE A 239 -9.65 2.15 17.52
N GLY A 240 -10.69 2.97 17.39
CA GLY A 240 -10.65 4.27 16.70
C GLY A 240 -9.63 5.24 17.30
N THR A 241 -9.48 5.26 18.63
CA THR A 241 -8.52 6.13 19.35
C THR A 241 -7.06 5.87 19.00
N VAL A 242 -6.75 4.66 18.51
CA VAL A 242 -5.39 4.27 18.11
C VAL A 242 -4.91 5.13 16.93
N TYR A 243 -5.81 5.57 16.05
CA TYR A 243 -5.47 6.45 14.93
C TYR A 243 -5.06 7.86 15.38
N GLN A 244 -5.56 8.34 16.53
CA GLN A 244 -5.23 9.66 17.06
C GLN A 244 -3.77 9.71 17.54
N HIS A 245 -3.26 8.60 18.09
CA HIS A 245 -1.89 8.49 18.59
C HIS A 245 -0.86 8.05 17.53
N PHE A 246 -1.28 7.88 16.28
CA PHE A 246 -0.37 7.54 15.17
C PHE A 246 0.58 8.67 14.79
N GLY A 247 0.28 9.92 15.14
CA GLY A 247 1.15 11.07 14.88
C GLY A 247 2.48 10.98 15.62
N ASP A 248 2.44 10.64 16.91
CA ASP A 248 3.57 10.83 17.82
C ASP A 248 4.45 9.59 17.98
N GLU A 249 3.91 8.39 17.72
CA GLU A 249 4.57 7.12 18.07
C GLU A 249 4.94 6.22 16.89
N GLY A 250 4.75 6.69 15.64
CA GLY A 250 5.03 5.94 14.42
C GLY A 250 4.01 4.81 14.13
N ILE A 251 3.95 4.37 12.87
CA ILE A 251 2.97 3.36 12.42
C ILE A 251 3.66 2.05 12.04
N SER A 252 3.13 0.93 12.53
CA SER A 252 3.51 -0.42 12.08
C SER A 252 2.49 -0.96 11.07
N VAL A 253 2.97 -1.57 9.99
CA VAL A 253 2.13 -2.34 9.03
C VAL A 253 1.27 -3.36 9.77
N GLY A 254 1.87 -4.06 10.75
CA GLY A 254 1.19 -5.07 11.54
C GLY A 254 0.06 -4.48 12.39
N LEU A 255 0.26 -3.27 12.94
CA LEU A 255 -0.76 -2.61 13.75
C LEU A 255 -1.96 -2.18 12.91
N VAL A 256 -1.72 -1.55 11.75
CA VAL A 256 -2.78 -1.17 10.81
C VAL A 256 -3.57 -2.41 10.36
N PHE A 257 -2.86 -3.49 10.06
CA PHE A 257 -3.47 -4.76 9.68
C PHE A 257 -4.33 -5.35 10.80
N ARG A 258 -3.83 -5.38 12.04
CA ARG A 258 -4.57 -5.82 13.25
C ARG A 258 -5.85 -5.00 13.44
N VAL A 259 -5.74 -3.68 13.39
CA VAL A 259 -6.88 -2.76 13.54
C VAL A 259 -7.94 -3.04 12.48
N ARG A 260 -7.53 -3.25 11.23
CA ARG A 260 -8.44 -3.59 10.14
C ARG A 260 -9.13 -4.93 10.41
N GLN A 261 -8.38 -5.98 10.75
CA GLN A 261 -8.96 -7.28 11.08
C GLN A 261 -9.97 -7.19 12.22
N LEU A 262 -9.66 -6.44 13.29
CA LEU A 262 -10.58 -6.22 14.41
C LEU A 262 -11.89 -5.58 13.94
N ARG A 263 -11.83 -4.52 13.14
CA ARG A 263 -13.04 -3.85 12.61
C ARG A 263 -13.87 -4.80 11.74
N THR A 264 -13.22 -5.58 10.88
CA THR A 264 -13.91 -6.56 10.02
C THR A 264 -14.52 -7.70 10.85
N ARG A 265 -13.84 -8.17 11.91
CA ARG A 265 -14.40 -9.18 12.84
C ARG A 265 -15.60 -8.64 13.63
N ILE A 266 -15.57 -7.36 14.03
CA ILE A 266 -16.73 -6.71 14.67
C ILE A 266 -17.94 -6.69 13.72
N VAL A 267 -17.72 -6.33 12.45
CA VAL A 267 -18.79 -6.38 11.43
C VAL A 267 -19.29 -7.80 11.22
N ARG A 268 -18.38 -8.79 11.19
CA ARG A 268 -18.74 -10.21 11.08
C ARG A 268 -19.69 -10.64 12.20
N ILE A 269 -19.38 -10.31 13.46
CA ILE A 269 -20.26 -10.65 14.59
C ILE A 269 -21.64 -10.03 14.41
N ARG A 270 -21.73 -8.76 13.97
CA ARG A 270 -23.03 -8.12 13.70
C ARG A 270 -23.84 -8.87 12.65
N GLN A 271 -23.21 -9.28 11.54
CA GLN A 271 -23.89 -10.06 10.51
C GLN A 271 -24.33 -11.44 11.02
N LEU A 272 -23.52 -12.09 11.87
CA LEU A 272 -23.89 -13.36 12.50
C LEU A 272 -25.05 -13.19 13.50
N LEU A 273 -25.11 -12.06 14.21
CA LEU A 273 -26.25 -11.72 15.07
C LEU A 273 -27.52 -11.50 14.25
N ASP A 274 -27.43 -10.79 13.13
CA ASP A 274 -28.57 -10.61 12.22
C ASP A 274 -29.09 -11.98 11.74
N CYS A 275 -28.21 -12.94 11.43
CA CYS A 275 -28.60 -14.31 11.06
C CYS A 275 -29.20 -15.12 12.22
N LEU A 276 -29.07 -14.66 13.47
CA LEU A 276 -29.50 -15.39 14.67
C LEU A 276 -30.85 -14.89 15.21
N THR A 277 -31.09 -13.57 15.15
CA THR A 277 -32.23 -12.93 15.84
C THR A 277 -33.18 -12.15 14.93
N SER A 278 -32.84 -11.96 13.65
CA SER A 278 -33.70 -11.27 12.68
C SER A 278 -35.03 -12.00 12.45
N ALA A 279 -36.06 -11.25 12.06
CA ALA A 279 -37.32 -11.84 11.60
C ALA A 279 -37.18 -12.60 10.27
N HIS A 280 -36.12 -12.33 9.49
CA HIS A 280 -35.87 -12.91 8.16
C HIS A 280 -34.51 -13.63 8.12
N THR A 281 -34.29 -14.57 9.04
CA THR A 281 -32.98 -15.22 9.26
C THR A 281 -32.38 -15.85 8.00
N GLU A 282 -33.20 -16.46 7.14
CA GLU A 282 -32.76 -17.14 5.92
C GLU A 282 -32.26 -16.14 4.87
N GLN A 283 -32.90 -14.97 4.77
CA GLN A 283 -32.43 -13.91 3.87
C GLN A 283 -31.09 -13.35 4.35
N ASP A 284 -30.95 -13.11 5.66
CA ASP A 284 -29.70 -12.60 6.22
C ASP A 284 -28.56 -13.62 6.08
N ALA A 285 -28.85 -14.92 6.22
CA ALA A 285 -27.90 -15.99 5.92
C ALA A 285 -27.47 -15.99 4.45
N MET A 286 -28.39 -15.82 3.49
CA MET A 286 -28.03 -15.73 2.07
C MET A 286 -27.21 -14.47 1.75
N ARG A 287 -27.52 -13.33 2.36
CA ARG A 287 -26.71 -12.10 2.23
C ARG A 287 -25.30 -12.31 2.78
N LEU A 288 -25.17 -13.02 3.90
CA LEU A 288 -23.87 -13.38 4.48
C LEU A 288 -23.06 -14.26 3.52
N LEU A 289 -23.66 -15.31 2.95
CA LEU A 289 -23.02 -16.19 1.98
C LEU A 289 -22.62 -15.45 0.69
N ALA A 290 -23.48 -14.60 0.14
CA ALA A 290 -23.14 -13.78 -1.02
C ALA A 290 -22.01 -12.78 -0.73
N GLY A 291 -21.96 -12.25 0.50
CA GLY A 291 -20.83 -11.47 0.99
C GLY A 291 -19.53 -12.28 1.01
N PHE A 292 -19.57 -13.55 1.42
CA PHE A 292 -18.41 -14.45 1.36
C PHE A 292 -17.94 -14.68 -0.06
N VAL A 293 -18.82 -14.88 -1.05
CA VAL A 293 -18.42 -15.03 -2.46
C VAL A 293 -17.57 -13.83 -2.91
N SER A 294 -18.02 -12.61 -2.58
CA SER A 294 -17.30 -11.37 -2.89
C SER A 294 -15.91 -11.33 -2.23
N VAL A 295 -15.84 -11.71 -0.94
CA VAL A 295 -14.60 -11.77 -0.16
C VAL A 295 -13.63 -12.83 -0.69
N GLY A 296 -14.13 -13.99 -1.13
CA GLY A 296 -13.33 -15.08 -1.70
C GLY A 296 -12.57 -14.64 -2.96
N ARG A 297 -13.21 -13.82 -3.81
CA ARG A 297 -12.56 -13.21 -4.99
C ARG A 297 -11.48 -12.23 -4.61
N GLU A 298 -11.73 -11.36 -3.63
CA GLU A 298 -10.72 -10.43 -3.13
C GLU A 298 -9.49 -11.18 -2.61
N ARG A 299 -9.69 -12.33 -1.94
CA ARG A 299 -8.61 -13.18 -1.40
C ARG A 299 -7.69 -13.73 -2.51
N ARG A 300 -8.20 -14.03 -3.70
CA ARG A 300 -7.38 -14.46 -4.85
C ARG A 300 -6.55 -13.32 -5.47
N SER A 301 -6.86 -12.06 -5.14
CA SER A 301 -6.20 -10.89 -5.73
C SER A 301 -5.04 -10.35 -4.89
N LEU A 302 -3.80 -10.57 -5.34
CA LEU A 302 -2.61 -9.92 -4.75
C LEU A 302 -2.62 -8.39 -4.93
N ARG A 303 -3.22 -7.92 -6.03
CA ARG A 303 -3.35 -6.48 -6.32
C ARG A 303 -4.23 -5.79 -5.30
N SER A 304 -5.37 -6.39 -4.93
CA SER A 304 -6.28 -5.86 -3.90
C SER A 304 -5.59 -5.77 -2.52
N LEU A 305 -4.80 -6.80 -2.16
CA LEU A 305 -4.02 -6.80 -0.91
C LEU A 305 -3.03 -5.63 -0.86
N LEU A 306 -2.23 -5.49 -1.93
CA LEU A 306 -1.24 -4.42 -2.03
C LEU A 306 -1.91 -3.05 -2.05
N SER A 307 -2.97 -2.82 -2.83
CA SER A 307 -3.64 -1.52 -2.86
C SER A 307 -4.21 -1.11 -1.51
N THR A 308 -4.81 -2.05 -0.78
CA THR A 308 -5.54 -1.74 0.45
C THR A 308 -4.64 -1.62 1.68
N ASN A 309 -3.52 -2.35 1.74
CA ASN A 309 -2.56 -2.25 2.86
C ASN A 309 -1.48 -1.18 2.61
N SER A 310 -1.13 -0.92 1.34
CA SER A 310 -0.18 0.14 1.00
C SER A 310 -0.73 1.54 1.27
N SER A 311 -2.04 1.76 1.14
CA SER A 311 -2.64 3.09 1.21
C SER A 311 -2.47 3.76 2.57
N LEU A 312 -2.62 3.03 3.69
CA LEU A 312 -2.51 3.58 5.04
C LEU A 312 -1.06 3.83 5.46
N LEU A 313 -0.11 3.00 5.02
CA LEU A 313 1.32 3.22 5.23
C LEU A 313 1.85 4.35 4.35
N ALA A 314 1.47 4.33 3.08
CA ALA A 314 1.79 5.41 2.14
C ALA A 314 1.16 6.72 2.61
N ALA A 315 -0.06 6.72 3.14
CA ALA A 315 -0.71 7.91 3.69
C ALA A 315 0.08 8.54 4.81
N LYS A 316 0.62 7.76 5.74
CA LYS A 316 1.38 8.33 6.84
C LYS A 316 2.81 8.72 6.48
N VAL A 317 3.49 7.91 5.65
CA VAL A 317 4.80 8.29 5.07
C VAL A 317 4.68 9.61 4.31
N THR A 318 3.56 9.81 3.61
CA THR A 318 3.20 11.03 2.91
C THR A 318 2.93 12.18 3.89
N GLU A 319 2.06 11.99 4.89
CA GLU A 319 1.64 13.05 5.83
C GLU A 319 2.82 13.67 6.61
N ARG A 320 3.82 12.87 6.99
CA ARG A 320 5.00 13.39 7.70
C ARG A 320 6.04 14.02 6.76
N SER A 321 6.14 13.52 5.53
CA SER A 321 6.96 14.15 4.49
C SER A 321 6.42 15.54 4.11
N ALA A 322 5.11 15.75 4.24
CA ALA A 322 4.45 17.03 3.97
C ALA A 322 4.89 18.15 4.93
N GLU A 323 5.01 17.87 6.23
CA GLU A 323 5.45 18.87 7.24
C GLU A 323 6.86 19.41 6.96
N THR A 324 7.75 18.55 6.46
CA THR A 324 9.13 18.96 6.12
C THR A 324 9.21 19.63 4.75
N GLY A 325 8.27 19.32 3.84
CA GLY A 325 8.25 19.80 2.46
C GLY A 325 7.93 21.29 2.29
N GLU A 326 7.11 21.87 3.17
CA GLU A 326 6.72 23.30 3.14
C GLU A 326 7.94 24.24 3.12
N HIS A 327 8.99 23.93 3.89
CA HIS A 327 10.19 24.76 3.99
C HIS A 327 11.03 24.83 2.69
N TYR A 328 10.76 23.98 1.72
CA TYR A 328 11.41 24.03 0.40
C TYR A 328 10.68 24.92 -0.61
N ILE A 329 9.46 25.38 -0.29
CA ILE A 329 8.64 26.20 -1.18
C ILE A 329 8.96 27.68 -0.93
N THR A 330 9.54 28.32 -1.94
CA THR A 330 9.85 29.76 -1.95
C THR A 330 8.61 30.56 -2.33
N ARG A 331 8.24 31.54 -1.53
CA ARG A 331 7.08 32.42 -1.72
C ARG A 331 7.48 33.84 -2.14
N ASN A 332 8.69 34.30 -1.84
CA ASN A 332 9.16 35.64 -2.23
C ASN A 332 10.53 35.63 -2.93
N SER A 333 11.00 36.79 -3.42
CA SER A 333 12.27 36.93 -4.13
C SER A 333 13.50 36.69 -3.25
N ARG A 334 13.41 36.98 -1.95
CA ARG A 334 14.51 36.77 -1.00
C ARG A 334 14.75 35.28 -0.78
N GLU A 335 13.69 34.51 -0.58
CA GLU A 335 13.73 33.05 -0.47
C GLU A 335 14.20 32.40 -1.77
N TYR A 336 13.80 32.93 -2.94
CA TYR A 336 14.30 32.48 -4.24
C TYR A 336 15.82 32.64 -4.35
N LEU A 337 16.36 33.81 -4.00
CA LEU A 337 17.80 34.06 -4.02
C LEU A 337 18.55 33.19 -2.99
N GLN A 338 17.95 32.97 -1.82
CA GLN A 338 18.51 32.09 -0.81
C GLN A 338 18.56 30.64 -1.28
N MET A 339 17.51 30.15 -1.95
CA MET A 339 17.49 28.82 -2.57
C MET A 339 18.57 28.71 -3.64
N LEU A 340 18.71 29.71 -4.51
CA LEU A 340 19.75 29.76 -5.55
C LEU A 340 21.16 29.69 -4.94
N ARG A 341 21.44 30.44 -3.86
CA ARG A 341 22.74 30.40 -3.16
C ARG A 341 23.02 29.05 -2.49
N ARG A 342 22.02 28.45 -1.84
CA ARG A 342 22.16 27.11 -1.26
C ARG A 342 22.39 26.04 -2.34
N ALA A 343 21.73 26.19 -3.48
CA ALA A 343 21.92 25.33 -4.64
C ALA A 343 23.29 25.53 -5.31
N ALA A 344 23.80 26.77 -5.38
CA ALA A 344 25.16 27.05 -5.84
C ALA A 344 26.21 26.27 -5.02
N GLY A 345 26.09 26.27 -3.68
CA GLY A 345 26.95 25.46 -2.81
C GLY A 345 26.87 23.96 -3.09
N GLY A 346 25.67 23.45 -3.40
CA GLY A 346 25.49 22.07 -3.86
C GLY A 346 26.20 21.79 -5.18
N GLY A 347 26.09 22.70 -6.16
CA GLY A 347 26.79 22.60 -7.44
C GLY A 347 28.31 22.56 -7.31
N LEU A 348 28.87 23.34 -6.39
CA LEU A 348 30.31 23.36 -6.09
C LEU A 348 30.80 22.03 -5.50
N VAL A 349 30.05 21.42 -4.58
CA VAL A 349 30.42 20.09 -4.07
C VAL A 349 30.35 19.05 -5.19
N MET A 350 29.30 19.11 -6.01
CA MET A 350 29.07 18.15 -7.10
C MET A 350 30.12 18.24 -8.23
N SER A 351 30.80 19.37 -8.42
CA SER A 351 31.89 19.45 -9.39
C SER A 351 33.09 18.61 -8.94
N VAL A 352 33.44 18.66 -7.65
CA VAL A 352 34.45 17.80 -7.03
C VAL A 352 34.03 16.33 -7.11
N THR A 353 32.77 16.03 -6.78
CA THR A 353 32.20 14.67 -6.89
C THR A 353 32.37 14.09 -8.30
N THR A 354 32.19 14.92 -9.33
CA THR A 354 32.31 14.51 -10.73
C THR A 354 33.76 14.20 -11.09
N LEU A 355 34.71 15.02 -10.66
CA LEU A 355 36.14 14.75 -10.89
C LEU A 355 36.58 13.46 -10.19
N VAL A 356 36.17 13.26 -8.92
CA VAL A 356 36.43 12.02 -8.17
C VAL A 356 35.83 10.81 -8.87
N LYS A 357 34.63 10.93 -9.45
CA LYS A 357 34.00 9.84 -10.22
C LYS A 357 34.90 9.38 -11.38
N PHE A 358 35.45 10.31 -12.16
CA PHE A 358 36.34 9.94 -13.26
C PHE A 358 37.66 9.34 -12.77
N GLY A 359 38.20 9.85 -11.65
CA GLY A 359 39.34 9.22 -10.97
C GLY A 359 39.06 7.77 -10.53
N LEU A 360 37.87 7.51 -9.97
CA LEU A 360 37.44 6.16 -9.60
C LEU A 360 37.24 5.25 -10.83
N ALA A 361 36.77 5.79 -11.95
CA ALA A 361 36.63 5.05 -13.20
C ALA A 361 38.00 4.65 -13.76
N ALA A 362 39.02 5.51 -13.62
CA ALA A 362 40.39 5.23 -14.05
C ALA A 362 41.07 4.08 -13.27
N LEU A 363 40.60 3.76 -12.06
CA LEU A 363 41.12 2.63 -11.26
C LEU A 363 40.67 1.25 -11.79
N ALA A 364 39.88 1.20 -12.86
CA ALA A 364 39.49 -0.02 -13.59
C ALA A 364 38.92 -1.14 -12.71
N PHE A 365 38.10 -0.79 -11.71
CA PHE A 365 37.39 -1.79 -10.90
C PHE A 365 36.44 -2.64 -11.77
N SER A 366 36.18 -3.88 -11.33
CA SER A 366 35.08 -4.68 -11.88
C SER A 366 33.74 -3.92 -11.79
N ALA A 367 32.82 -4.16 -12.71
CA ALA A 367 31.57 -3.39 -12.84
C ALA A 367 30.81 -3.17 -11.51
N PHE A 368 30.66 -4.22 -10.70
CA PHE A 368 29.99 -4.11 -9.39
C PHE A 368 30.74 -3.16 -8.43
N TRP A 369 32.04 -3.36 -8.25
CA TRP A 369 32.87 -2.54 -7.35
C TRP A 369 33.02 -1.10 -7.85
N GLY A 370 33.11 -0.89 -9.16
CA GLY A 370 33.09 0.45 -9.77
C GLY A 370 31.77 1.16 -9.46
N GLY A 371 30.64 0.48 -9.65
CA GLY A 371 29.32 1.00 -9.28
C GLY A 371 29.18 1.28 -7.78
N PHE A 372 29.71 0.41 -6.91
CA PHE A 372 29.71 0.59 -5.47
C PHE A 372 30.49 1.85 -5.03
N TRP A 373 31.73 2.01 -5.51
CA TRP A 373 32.56 3.18 -5.15
C TRP A 373 32.03 4.48 -5.74
N ALA A 374 31.52 4.46 -6.97
CA ALA A 374 30.81 5.61 -7.54
C ALA A 374 29.59 5.96 -6.68
N GLY A 375 28.82 4.96 -6.24
CA GLY A 375 27.66 5.14 -5.38
C GLY A 375 28.02 5.71 -4.01
N LEU A 376 29.12 5.26 -3.41
CA LEU A 376 29.63 5.79 -2.15
C LEU A 376 30.11 7.24 -2.30
N ASN A 377 30.81 7.58 -3.39
CA ASN A 377 31.19 8.95 -3.72
C ASN A 377 29.96 9.87 -3.78
N TYR A 378 28.90 9.45 -4.48
CA TYR A 378 27.63 10.20 -4.54
C TYR A 378 26.97 10.32 -3.15
N ALA A 379 26.89 9.23 -2.39
CA ALA A 379 26.29 9.22 -1.06
C ALA A 379 26.99 10.18 -0.08
N ILE A 380 28.33 10.13 -0.03
CA ILE A 380 29.15 11.04 0.78
C ILE A 380 28.90 12.49 0.35
N SER A 381 28.90 12.77 -0.94
CA SER A 381 28.68 14.11 -1.48
C SER A 381 27.29 14.65 -1.12
N PHE A 382 26.24 13.86 -1.29
CA PHE A 382 24.88 14.27 -0.93
C PHE A 382 24.70 14.48 0.57
N VAL A 383 25.34 13.64 1.39
CA VAL A 383 25.36 13.81 2.84
C VAL A 383 26.11 15.09 3.23
N LEU A 384 27.27 15.37 2.63
CA LEU A 384 28.02 16.58 2.87
C LEU A 384 27.21 17.83 2.51
N ILE A 385 26.54 17.82 1.36
CA ILE A 385 25.65 18.91 0.93
C ILE A 385 24.55 19.16 1.96
N GLN A 386 23.93 18.09 2.50
CA GLN A 386 22.94 18.22 3.57
C GLN A 386 23.54 18.82 4.85
N LEU A 387 24.70 18.32 5.30
CA LEU A 387 25.36 18.78 6.53
C LEU A 387 25.83 20.24 6.45
N LEU A 388 26.18 20.71 5.25
CA LEU A 388 26.53 22.11 4.97
C LEU A 388 25.30 23.00 4.73
N HIS A 389 24.08 22.47 4.85
CA HIS A 389 22.83 23.18 4.57
C HIS A 389 22.72 23.73 3.13
N PHE A 390 23.40 23.08 2.20
CA PHE A 390 23.28 23.31 0.77
C PHE A 390 22.14 22.46 0.17
N THR A 391 21.77 22.74 -1.07
CA THR A 391 20.64 22.09 -1.75
C THR A 391 21.10 21.38 -3.01
N VAL A 392 20.69 20.12 -3.20
CA VAL A 392 20.70 19.46 -4.51
C VAL A 392 19.29 19.48 -5.08
N ALA A 393 19.14 20.06 -6.27
CA ALA A 393 17.92 19.99 -7.04
C ALA A 393 17.56 18.53 -7.30
N THR A 394 16.26 18.22 -7.36
CA THR A 394 15.67 16.87 -7.60
C THR A 394 15.37 15.99 -6.37
N LYS A 395 15.86 16.32 -5.16
CA LYS A 395 15.42 15.65 -3.91
C LYS A 395 14.07 16.17 -3.39
N GLN A 396 13.83 17.47 -3.61
CA GLN A 396 12.68 18.20 -3.09
C GLN A 396 11.31 17.69 -3.57
N PRO A 397 11.11 17.29 -4.84
CA PRO A 397 9.79 16.93 -5.36
C PRO A 397 9.09 15.84 -4.58
N ALA A 398 9.85 14.88 -4.05
CA ALA A 398 9.32 13.77 -3.28
C ALA A 398 8.84 14.16 -1.87
N MET A 399 9.35 15.27 -1.32
CA MET A 399 8.92 15.83 -0.03
C MET A 399 7.79 16.85 -0.21
N THR A 400 7.79 17.60 -1.32
CA THR A 400 6.79 18.65 -1.58
C THR A 400 5.49 18.11 -2.16
N ALA A 401 5.51 17.00 -2.91
CA ALA A 401 4.31 16.39 -3.47
C ALA A 401 3.27 15.97 -2.40
N PRO A 402 3.66 15.31 -1.29
CA PRO A 402 2.79 15.11 -0.14
C PRO A 402 2.14 16.38 0.42
N ALA A 403 2.92 17.46 0.56
CA ALA A 403 2.43 18.75 1.04
C ALA A 403 1.41 19.39 0.08
N MET A 404 1.59 19.21 -1.23
CA MET A 404 0.60 19.64 -2.21
C MET A 404 -0.68 18.82 -2.10
N ALA A 405 -0.56 17.51 -1.92
CA ALA A 405 -1.74 16.66 -1.81
C ALA A 405 -2.60 17.01 -0.59
N SER A 406 -2.01 17.30 0.57
CA SER A 406 -2.78 17.66 1.79
C SER A 406 -3.62 18.93 1.62
N LYS A 407 -3.15 19.90 0.82
CA LYS A 407 -3.92 21.13 0.50
C LYS A 407 -5.17 20.87 -0.35
N LEU A 408 -5.29 19.68 -0.97
CA LEU A 408 -6.47 19.30 -1.75
C LEU A 408 -7.65 18.82 -0.89
N LYS A 409 -7.45 18.52 0.40
CA LYS A 409 -8.55 18.10 1.28
C LYS A 409 -9.66 19.15 1.39
N ASN A 410 -9.32 20.42 1.26
CA ASN A 410 -10.23 21.56 1.41
C ASN A 410 -10.59 22.19 0.06
N ILE A 411 -10.46 21.46 -1.06
CA ILE A 411 -10.65 22.03 -2.41
C ILE A 411 -12.08 22.49 -2.72
N ASN A 412 -13.05 22.10 -1.91
CA ASN A 412 -14.45 22.50 -2.03
C ASN A 412 -14.74 23.88 -1.41
N GLU A 413 -13.76 24.52 -0.78
CA GLU A 413 -13.85 25.91 -0.30
C GLU A 413 -13.67 26.91 -1.46
N ASP A 414 -14.39 28.04 -1.41
CA ASP A 414 -14.29 29.10 -2.40
C ASP A 414 -12.85 29.66 -2.45
N GLY A 415 -12.26 29.76 -3.65
CA GLY A 415 -10.88 30.23 -3.84
C GLY A 415 -9.77 29.21 -3.53
N ALA A 416 -10.11 27.98 -3.10
CA ALA A 416 -9.12 26.94 -2.80
C ALA A 416 -8.34 26.47 -4.03
N ILE A 417 -8.97 26.44 -5.21
CA ILE A 417 -8.32 26.06 -6.46
C ILE A 417 -7.25 27.10 -6.86
N GLU A 418 -7.55 28.39 -6.71
CA GLU A 418 -6.60 29.46 -7.06
C GLU A 418 -5.38 29.43 -6.13
N THR A 419 -5.63 29.29 -4.82
CA THR A 419 -4.60 29.11 -3.79
C THR A 419 -3.74 27.88 -4.05
N PHE A 420 -4.36 26.77 -4.48
CA PHE A 420 -3.62 25.56 -4.85
C PHE A 420 -2.73 25.79 -6.08
N VAL A 421 -3.25 26.48 -7.10
CA VAL A 421 -2.49 26.81 -8.31
C VAL A 421 -1.33 27.78 -8.00
N ASP A 422 -1.52 28.74 -7.10
CA ASP A 422 -0.44 29.59 -6.57
C ASP A 422 0.67 28.74 -5.95
N GLU A 423 0.30 27.74 -5.16
CA GLU A 423 1.28 26.88 -4.50
C GLU A 423 2.02 25.97 -5.49
N VAL A 424 1.34 25.48 -6.53
CA VAL A 424 2.00 24.77 -7.65
C VAL A 424 3.00 25.68 -8.37
N ALA A 425 2.66 26.96 -8.57
CA ALA A 425 3.57 27.93 -9.17
C ALA A 425 4.79 28.21 -8.27
N ASN A 426 4.57 28.42 -6.97
CA ASN A 426 5.64 28.58 -5.98
C ASN A 426 6.58 27.38 -5.94
N LEU A 427 6.02 26.16 -5.93
CA LEU A 427 6.79 24.94 -5.94
C LEU A 427 7.64 24.80 -7.21
N THR A 428 7.03 25.03 -8.38
CA THR A 428 7.73 24.96 -9.67
C THR A 428 8.89 25.94 -9.71
N ARG A 429 8.65 27.16 -9.24
CA ARG A 429 9.67 28.21 -9.11
C ARG A 429 10.82 27.79 -8.20
N SER A 430 10.54 27.14 -7.08
CA SER A 430 11.58 26.61 -6.18
C SER A 430 12.43 25.52 -6.83
N GLN A 431 11.80 24.62 -7.60
CA GLN A 431 12.53 23.58 -8.33
C GLN A 431 13.44 24.18 -9.41
N VAL A 432 12.94 25.18 -10.16
CA VAL A 432 13.74 25.90 -11.15
C VAL A 432 14.93 26.60 -10.49
N ALA A 433 14.73 27.31 -9.37
CA ALA A 433 15.80 27.96 -8.63
C ALA A 433 16.89 26.97 -8.19
N ALA A 434 16.48 25.81 -7.68
CA ALA A 434 17.41 24.77 -7.23
C ALA A 434 18.20 24.18 -8.41
N ILE A 435 17.55 23.83 -9.52
CA ILE A 435 18.21 23.26 -10.70
C ILE A 435 19.20 24.26 -11.27
N LEU A 436 18.77 25.51 -11.50
CA LEU A 436 19.64 26.55 -12.04
C LEU A 436 20.84 26.81 -11.13
N GLY A 437 20.64 26.92 -9.81
CA GLY A 437 21.73 27.14 -8.87
C GLY A 437 22.77 26.03 -8.87
N ASN A 438 22.34 24.77 -8.99
CA ASN A 438 23.26 23.65 -9.17
C ASN A 438 23.98 23.72 -10.52
N VAL A 439 23.25 23.79 -11.63
CA VAL A 439 23.78 23.66 -13.00
C VAL A 439 24.72 24.81 -13.35
N LEU A 440 24.33 26.06 -13.03
CA LEU A 440 25.11 27.26 -13.33
C LEU A 440 26.45 27.31 -12.58
N VAL A 441 26.61 26.54 -11.50
CA VAL A 441 27.86 26.47 -10.74
C VAL A 441 28.64 25.19 -11.04
N VAL A 442 27.98 24.04 -11.12
CA VAL A 442 28.66 22.75 -11.32
C VAL A 442 29.40 22.70 -12.65
N PHE A 443 28.81 23.22 -13.73
CA PHE A 443 29.44 23.22 -15.06
C PHE A 443 30.74 24.03 -15.07
N PRO A 444 30.76 25.34 -14.75
CA PRO A 444 32.00 26.12 -14.79
C PRO A 444 32.99 25.68 -13.70
N ALA A 445 32.52 25.24 -12.52
CA ALA A 445 33.41 24.74 -11.48
C ALA A 445 34.10 23.43 -11.90
N ALA A 446 33.37 22.50 -12.53
CA ALA A 446 33.95 21.26 -13.03
C ALA A 446 34.94 21.50 -14.17
N LEU A 447 34.60 22.41 -15.10
CA LEU A 447 35.51 22.86 -16.17
C LEU A 447 36.79 23.46 -15.57
N GLY A 448 36.67 24.39 -14.61
CA GLY A 448 37.81 25.03 -13.95
C GLY A 448 38.67 24.06 -13.14
N LEU A 449 38.05 23.09 -12.45
CA LEU A 449 38.77 22.04 -11.73
C LEU A 449 39.52 21.10 -12.69
N ALA A 450 38.89 20.71 -13.80
CA ALA A 450 39.51 19.87 -14.82
C ALA A 450 40.68 20.59 -15.51
N TRP A 451 40.53 21.89 -15.77
CA TRP A 451 41.61 22.73 -16.28
C TRP A 451 42.75 22.89 -15.26
N LEU A 452 42.45 23.12 -13.98
CA LEU A 452 43.49 23.21 -12.95
C LEU A 452 44.25 21.89 -12.80
N PHE A 453 43.53 20.77 -12.88
CA PHE A 453 44.11 19.43 -12.89
C PHE A 453 45.08 19.24 -14.08
N SER A 454 44.70 19.68 -15.28
CA SER A 454 45.55 19.55 -16.46
C SER A 454 46.82 20.38 -16.36
N GLN A 455 46.74 21.59 -15.78
CA GLN A 455 47.91 22.42 -15.52
C GLN A 455 48.83 21.81 -14.46
N ALA A 456 48.28 21.14 -13.44
CA ALA A 456 49.06 20.56 -12.35
C ALA A 456 49.75 19.25 -12.74
N LEU A 457 49.11 18.41 -13.57
CA LEU A 457 49.58 17.05 -13.89
C LEU A 457 50.08 16.89 -15.33
N GLY A 458 49.94 17.92 -16.17
CA GLY A 458 50.43 17.93 -17.55
C GLY A 458 49.56 17.15 -18.55
N HIS A 459 48.41 16.62 -18.11
CA HIS A 459 47.44 15.95 -18.98
C HIS A 459 45.99 16.18 -18.49
N PRO A 460 44.99 16.18 -19.39
CA PRO A 460 43.59 16.32 -18.99
C PRO A 460 43.12 15.12 -18.12
N PRO A 461 42.06 15.31 -17.29
CA PRO A 461 41.48 14.22 -16.49
C PRO A 461 40.87 13.09 -17.33
N LEU A 462 40.46 13.41 -18.55
CA LEU A 462 39.92 12.47 -19.53
C LEU A 462 40.77 12.54 -20.80
N ASP A 463 41.00 11.39 -21.44
CA ASP A 463 41.49 11.40 -22.81
C ASP A 463 40.37 11.76 -23.80
N VAL A 464 40.74 12.01 -25.05
CA VAL A 464 39.80 12.39 -26.11
C VAL A 464 38.72 11.35 -26.31
N VAL A 465 39.05 10.06 -26.26
CA VAL A 465 38.09 8.96 -26.50
C VAL A 465 37.01 8.93 -25.42
N HIS A 466 37.40 8.97 -24.15
CA HIS A 466 36.46 8.99 -23.03
C HIS A 466 35.68 10.30 -22.98
N ALA A 467 36.28 11.43 -23.34
CA ALA A 467 35.58 12.71 -23.43
C ALA A 467 34.50 12.70 -24.52
N THR A 468 34.79 12.14 -25.71
CA THR A 468 33.79 11.93 -26.78
C THR A 468 32.68 10.99 -26.33
N GLN A 469 33.01 9.86 -25.69
CA GLN A 469 32.01 8.94 -25.15
C GLN A 469 31.08 9.62 -24.14
N VAL A 470 31.60 10.53 -23.30
CA VAL A 470 30.77 11.32 -22.38
C VAL A 470 29.79 12.20 -23.16
N LEU A 471 30.24 12.93 -24.19
CA LEU A 471 29.36 13.77 -25.02
C LEU A 471 28.27 12.95 -25.71
N ASP A 472 28.64 11.85 -26.35
CA ASP A 472 27.71 10.95 -27.06
C ASP A 472 26.67 10.36 -26.11
N SER A 473 27.11 9.96 -24.91
CA SER A 473 26.24 9.43 -23.86
C SER A 473 25.23 10.46 -23.35
N LEU A 474 25.52 11.76 -23.52
CA LEU A 474 24.69 12.87 -23.07
C LEU A 474 23.83 13.49 -24.19
N SER A 475 23.67 12.83 -25.33
CA SER A 475 22.89 13.37 -26.45
C SER A 475 21.37 13.39 -26.20
N LEU A 476 20.71 14.47 -26.61
CA LEU A 476 19.24 14.61 -26.60
C LEU A 476 18.54 13.64 -27.58
N LEU A 477 19.20 13.31 -28.70
CA LEU A 477 18.66 12.41 -29.73
C LEU A 477 18.73 10.92 -29.32
N GLY A 478 19.49 10.62 -28.26
CA GLY A 478 19.67 9.25 -27.75
C GLY A 478 18.68 8.85 -26.65
N PRO A 479 18.93 7.71 -25.97
CA PRO A 479 18.10 7.21 -24.87
C PRO A 479 18.20 8.02 -23.57
N SER A 480 19.01 9.09 -23.57
CA SER A 480 19.28 9.98 -22.44
C SER A 480 18.04 10.47 -21.69
N LEU A 481 16.96 10.80 -22.41
CA LEU A 481 15.70 11.23 -21.78
C LEU A 481 15.00 10.09 -21.02
N LEU A 482 15.07 8.86 -21.53
CA LEU A 482 14.54 7.68 -20.84
C LEU A 482 15.32 7.43 -19.55
N PHE A 483 16.65 7.55 -19.60
CA PHE A 483 17.51 7.43 -18.42
C PHE A 483 17.29 8.57 -17.40
N ALA A 484 16.97 9.78 -17.87
CA ALA A 484 16.60 10.89 -16.99
C ALA A 484 15.25 10.67 -16.31
N ALA A 485 14.26 10.14 -17.04
CA ALA A 485 12.98 9.72 -16.47
C ALA A 485 13.16 8.59 -15.45
N PHE A 486 13.99 7.59 -15.76
CA PHE A 486 14.34 6.51 -14.83
C PHE A 486 15.03 7.04 -13.56
N THR A 487 15.92 8.03 -13.71
CA THR A 487 16.53 8.70 -12.55
C THR A 487 15.48 9.36 -11.67
N GLY A 488 14.42 9.94 -12.26
CA GLY A 488 13.23 10.40 -11.53
C GLY A 488 12.53 9.30 -10.71
N VAL A 489 12.49 8.06 -11.22
CA VAL A 489 11.98 6.91 -10.46
C VAL A 489 12.90 6.59 -9.28
N LEU A 490 14.23 6.60 -9.47
CA LEU A 490 15.19 6.36 -8.38
C LEU A 490 15.07 7.42 -7.27
N LEU A 491 14.87 8.69 -7.66
CA LEU A 491 14.63 9.78 -6.71
C LEU A 491 13.38 9.51 -5.86
N PHE A 492 12.28 9.09 -6.49
CA PHE A 492 11.07 8.68 -5.77
C PHE A 492 11.30 7.46 -4.86
N VAL A 493 12.02 6.42 -5.33
CA VAL A 493 12.34 5.25 -4.50
C VAL A 493 13.17 5.65 -3.28
N SER A 494 14.14 6.55 -3.43
CA SER A 494 14.97 7.04 -2.32
C SER A 494 14.16 7.75 -1.24
N SER A 495 13.09 8.46 -1.62
CA SER A 495 12.22 9.13 -0.65
C SER A 495 11.32 8.14 0.10
N LEU A 496 10.92 7.03 -0.53
CA LEU A 496 10.22 5.94 0.16
C LEU A 496 11.12 5.30 1.23
N ILE A 497 12.40 5.06 0.90
CA ILE A 497 13.38 4.53 1.86
C ILE A 497 13.57 5.51 3.03
N ALA A 498 13.62 6.82 2.74
CA ALA A 498 13.72 7.85 3.75
C ALA A 498 12.52 7.87 4.71
N GLY A 499 11.30 7.88 4.17
CA GLY A 499 10.07 7.83 4.96
C GLY A 499 9.94 6.55 5.78
N TRP A 500 10.38 5.41 5.23
CA TRP A 500 10.44 4.15 5.97
C TRP A 500 11.45 4.20 7.14
N ALA A 501 12.66 4.71 6.91
CA ALA A 501 13.69 4.82 7.93
C ALA A 501 13.29 5.78 9.05
N GLU A 502 12.67 6.92 8.71
CA GLU A 502 12.14 7.88 9.67
C GLU A 502 10.99 7.30 10.50
N ASN A 503 10.06 6.58 9.85
CA ASN A 503 8.99 5.89 10.55
C ASN A 503 9.54 4.81 11.49
N TRP A 504 10.50 4.00 11.05
CA TRP A 504 11.16 2.99 11.88
C TRP A 504 11.85 3.62 13.11
N PHE A 505 12.53 4.75 12.92
CA PHE A 505 13.22 5.48 13.97
C PHE A 505 12.25 5.96 15.07
N VAL A 506 11.11 6.54 14.68
CA VAL A 506 10.08 6.99 15.62
C VAL A 506 9.30 5.83 16.23
N LEU A 507 8.97 4.81 15.44
CA LEU A 507 8.27 3.61 15.91
C LEU A 507 9.02 2.92 17.05
N ARG A 508 10.35 2.90 16.98
CA ARG A 508 11.22 2.33 18.02
C ARG A 508 11.62 3.34 19.10
N ARG A 509 11.10 4.56 19.07
CA ARG A 509 11.45 5.67 19.98
C ARG A 509 12.96 5.83 20.12
N MET A 510 13.68 5.75 19.00
CA MET A 510 15.15 5.75 18.98
C MET A 510 15.74 7.06 19.52
N ASP A 511 15.04 8.18 19.39
CA ASP A 511 15.40 9.44 20.03
C ASP A 511 15.40 9.32 21.56
N SER A 512 14.34 8.74 22.14
CA SER A 512 14.25 8.47 23.58
C SER A 512 15.31 7.45 24.01
N ALA A 513 15.48 6.37 23.24
CA ALA A 513 16.49 5.36 23.52
C ALA A 513 17.90 5.97 23.54
N MET A 514 18.27 6.81 22.56
CA MET A 514 19.58 7.47 22.55
C MET A 514 19.74 8.48 23.69
N ARG A 515 18.67 9.18 24.07
CA ARG A 515 18.71 10.19 25.13
C ARG A 515 18.82 9.58 26.53
N TYR A 516 18.13 8.48 26.80
CA TYR A 516 17.95 7.93 28.15
C TYR A 516 18.61 6.56 28.38
N ASN A 517 19.20 5.94 27.36
CA ASN A 517 19.88 4.65 27.55
C ASN A 517 21.07 4.79 28.53
N PRO A 518 21.14 3.97 29.59
CA PRO A 518 22.19 4.08 30.61
C PRO A 518 23.62 3.94 30.09
N ARG A 519 23.86 3.17 29.02
CA ARG A 519 25.21 3.02 28.44
C ARG A 519 25.61 4.27 27.66
N ILE A 520 24.69 4.84 26.88
CA ILE A 520 24.93 6.04 26.08
C ILE A 520 25.14 7.26 26.98
N THR A 521 24.30 7.43 28.01
CA THR A 521 24.40 8.54 28.94
C THR A 521 25.65 8.46 29.81
N ARG A 522 26.09 7.25 30.21
CA ARG A 522 27.40 7.06 30.89
C ARG A 522 28.58 7.42 29.99
N LEU A 523 28.54 7.12 28.69
CA LEU A 523 29.65 7.35 27.77
C LEU A 523 29.75 8.79 27.26
N LEU A 524 28.62 9.44 26.93
CA LEU A 524 28.60 10.78 26.33
C LEU A 524 28.25 11.91 27.32
N GLY A 525 27.58 11.56 28.43
CA GLY A 525 26.91 12.51 29.33
C GLY A 525 25.51 12.90 28.85
N ALA A 526 24.61 13.23 29.77
CA ALA A 526 23.20 13.54 29.48
C ALA A 526 22.98 14.67 28.45
N PRO A 527 23.72 15.80 28.47
CA PRO A 527 23.54 16.86 27.49
C PRO A 527 23.91 16.42 26.05
N ARG A 528 24.97 15.62 25.91
CA ARG A 528 25.40 15.13 24.58
C ARG A 528 24.49 14.04 24.06
N ALA A 529 24.02 13.13 24.93
CA ALA A 529 23.03 12.12 24.58
C ALA A 529 21.73 12.76 24.05
N LYS A 530 21.25 13.84 24.69
CA LYS A 530 20.11 14.62 24.19
C LYS A 530 20.38 15.20 22.80
N ARG A 531 21.50 15.91 22.62
CA ARG A 531 21.88 16.49 21.31
C ARG A 531 21.99 15.42 20.22
N TRP A 532 22.48 14.23 20.58
CA TRP A 532 22.62 13.11 19.65
C TRP A 532 21.27 12.56 19.20
N GLY A 533 20.33 12.35 20.14
CA GLY A 533 18.94 12.00 19.82
C GLY A 533 18.27 13.05 18.92
N ASP A 534 18.38 14.33 19.28
CA ASP A 534 17.81 15.45 18.52
C ASP A 534 18.46 15.60 17.13
N PHE A 535 19.74 15.28 17.00
CA PHE A 535 20.46 15.30 15.72
C PHE A 535 19.93 14.21 14.79
N TRP A 536 19.85 12.96 15.25
CA TRP A 536 19.35 11.86 14.44
C TRP A 536 17.88 12.02 14.10
N ARG A 537 17.04 12.48 15.03
CA ARG A 537 15.61 12.72 14.76
C ARG A 537 15.40 13.72 13.62
N ARG A 538 16.25 14.74 13.51
CA ARG A 538 16.21 15.74 12.44
C ARG A 538 16.86 15.29 11.13
N ASN A 539 17.81 14.35 11.16
CA ASN A 539 18.65 14.03 9.99
C ASN A 539 18.47 12.62 9.42
N ILE A 540 17.87 11.68 10.16
CA ILE A 540 17.79 10.26 9.76
C ILE A 540 17.11 10.08 8.39
N SER A 541 16.01 10.79 8.15
CA SER A 541 15.29 10.79 6.87
C SER A 541 16.18 11.31 5.75
N GLY A 542 16.88 12.42 5.99
CA GLY A 542 17.82 13.02 5.04
C GLY A 542 18.99 12.10 4.69
N PHE A 543 19.61 11.46 5.70
CA PHE A 543 20.68 10.48 5.52
C PHE A 543 20.19 9.27 4.72
N ALA A 544 19.07 8.67 5.10
CA ALA A 544 18.50 7.52 4.40
C ALA A 544 18.19 7.83 2.93
N ALA A 545 17.61 9.00 2.64
CA ALA A 545 17.40 9.46 1.26
C ALA A 545 18.71 9.59 0.49
N ASN A 546 19.69 10.32 1.05
CA ASN A 546 20.94 10.65 0.35
C ASN A 546 21.84 9.43 0.14
N ILE A 547 21.95 8.56 1.15
CA ILE A 547 22.77 7.35 1.07
C ILE A 547 22.14 6.37 0.08
N SER A 548 20.83 6.13 0.18
CA SER A 548 20.15 5.22 -0.76
C SER A 548 20.18 5.74 -2.20
N LEU A 549 19.93 7.04 -2.40
CA LEU A 549 20.04 7.66 -3.72
C LEU A 549 21.45 7.52 -4.29
N GLY A 550 22.47 7.92 -3.53
CA GLY A 550 23.87 7.84 -3.97
C GLY A 550 24.24 6.42 -4.40
N LEU A 551 23.96 5.43 -3.55
CA LEU A 551 24.19 4.02 -3.86
C LEU A 551 23.41 3.55 -5.09
N MET A 552 22.13 3.93 -5.24
CA MET A 552 21.34 3.57 -6.43
C MET A 552 21.88 4.20 -7.71
N LEU A 553 22.33 5.46 -7.70
CA LEU A 553 22.90 6.10 -8.90
C LEU A 553 24.20 5.40 -9.36
N GLY A 554 24.96 4.80 -8.43
CA GLY A 554 26.19 4.05 -8.73
C GLY A 554 25.98 2.58 -9.07
N LEU A 555 25.19 1.85 -8.29
CA LEU A 555 25.00 0.40 -8.42
C LEU A 555 23.99 0.02 -9.51
N THR A 556 22.97 0.85 -9.77
CA THR A 556 21.91 0.48 -10.73
C THR A 556 22.45 0.22 -12.13
N PRO A 557 23.35 1.06 -12.69
CA PRO A 557 23.97 0.75 -13.99
C PRO A 557 24.74 -0.57 -13.99
N ALA A 558 25.48 -0.87 -12.93
CA ALA A 558 26.24 -2.12 -12.81
C ALA A 558 25.32 -3.35 -12.76
N ILE A 559 24.23 -3.28 -11.98
CA ILE A 559 23.22 -4.35 -11.88
C ILE A 559 22.49 -4.51 -13.21
N ALA A 560 22.06 -3.42 -13.84
CA ALA A 560 21.37 -3.46 -15.12
C ALA A 560 22.25 -4.02 -16.24
N GLY A 561 23.53 -3.66 -16.26
CA GLY A 561 24.51 -4.21 -17.18
C GLY A 561 24.66 -5.73 -17.01
N PHE A 562 24.68 -6.23 -15.77
CA PHE A 562 24.76 -7.67 -15.49
C PHE A 562 23.57 -8.46 -16.08
N PHE A 563 22.38 -7.88 -16.07
CA PHE A 563 21.18 -8.49 -16.69
C PHE A 563 20.99 -8.15 -18.18
N GLY A 564 21.95 -7.46 -18.81
CA GLY A 564 21.88 -7.09 -20.24
C GLY A 564 20.84 -6.01 -20.57
N LEU A 565 20.36 -5.25 -19.58
CA LEU A 565 19.31 -4.23 -19.76
C LEU A 565 19.84 -2.90 -20.31
N GLY A 566 21.17 -2.68 -20.29
CA GLY A 566 21.80 -1.46 -20.84
C GLY A 566 21.31 -0.16 -20.20
N LEU A 567 20.85 -0.21 -18.95
CA LEU A 567 20.15 0.89 -18.32
C LEU A 567 21.12 1.81 -17.57
N GLU A 568 21.13 3.09 -17.95
CA GLU A 568 21.97 4.11 -17.32
C GLU A 568 21.16 5.12 -16.49
N VAL A 569 21.88 5.98 -15.79
CA VAL A 569 21.35 7.02 -14.91
C VAL A 569 21.82 8.39 -15.41
N ARG A 570 20.88 9.31 -15.57
CA ARG A 570 21.13 10.70 -15.99
C ARG A 570 20.52 11.64 -14.96
N HIS A 571 21.38 12.14 -14.07
CA HIS A 571 21.01 13.19 -13.12
C HIS A 571 21.53 14.52 -13.63
N VAL A 572 20.69 15.55 -13.68
CA VAL A 572 21.04 16.85 -14.30
C VAL A 572 22.34 17.45 -13.77
N THR A 573 22.51 17.55 -12.45
CA THR A 573 23.72 18.14 -11.85
C THR A 573 25.01 17.36 -12.16
N LEU A 574 24.97 16.03 -12.12
CA LEU A 574 26.11 15.18 -12.49
C LEU A 574 26.40 15.28 -13.99
N SER A 575 25.37 15.28 -14.82
CA SER A 575 25.49 15.38 -16.29
C SER A 575 26.13 16.71 -16.69
N SER A 576 25.72 17.81 -16.05
CA SER A 576 26.32 19.14 -16.23
C SER A 576 27.79 19.18 -15.78
N GLY A 577 28.15 18.54 -14.67
CA GLY A 577 29.55 18.41 -14.25
C GLY A 577 30.37 17.61 -15.26
N GLN A 578 29.83 16.48 -15.75
CA GLN A 578 30.51 15.62 -16.71
C GLN A 578 30.77 16.35 -18.02
N LEU A 579 29.80 17.12 -18.49
CA LEU A 579 29.95 17.99 -19.65
C LEU A 579 31.04 19.04 -19.45
N GLY A 580 31.15 19.62 -18.24
CA GLY A 580 32.22 20.55 -17.89
C GLY A 580 33.62 19.89 -17.91
N VAL A 581 33.76 18.68 -17.35
CA VAL A 581 35.04 17.94 -17.39
C VAL A 581 35.41 17.51 -18.80
N ALA A 582 34.45 16.97 -19.58
CA ALA A 582 34.69 16.60 -20.97
C ALA A 582 35.08 17.83 -21.80
N GLY A 583 34.40 18.97 -21.59
CA GLY A 583 34.71 20.24 -22.23
C GLY A 583 36.14 20.72 -22.02
N ALA A 584 36.71 20.50 -20.82
CA ALA A 584 38.10 20.87 -20.56
C ALA A 584 39.11 20.11 -21.44
N THR A 585 38.76 18.91 -21.92
CA THR A 585 39.65 18.05 -22.72
C THR A 585 39.83 18.59 -24.14
N PHE A 586 38.78 19.16 -24.72
CA PHE A 586 38.76 19.68 -26.09
C PHE A 586 39.12 21.17 -26.19
N GLY A 587 39.16 21.90 -25.08
CA GLY A 587 39.44 23.34 -25.09
C GLY A 587 38.37 24.14 -25.83
N TRP A 588 38.77 25.17 -26.59
CA TRP A 588 37.83 26.04 -27.31
C TRP A 588 37.20 25.38 -28.54
N GLU A 589 37.81 24.32 -29.07
CA GLU A 589 37.33 23.64 -30.27
C GLU A 589 35.95 22.99 -30.05
N ILE A 590 35.60 22.64 -28.81
CA ILE A 590 34.32 22.01 -28.46
C ILE A 590 33.08 22.83 -28.87
N VAL A 591 33.22 24.16 -28.99
CA VAL A 591 32.10 25.03 -29.41
C VAL A 591 31.63 24.71 -30.83
N HIS A 592 32.49 24.10 -31.66
CA HIS A 592 32.17 23.64 -33.00
C HIS A 592 31.68 22.19 -33.06
N ASP A 593 31.63 21.49 -31.93
CA ASP A 593 31.18 20.09 -31.86
C ASP A 593 29.65 20.03 -31.70
N ASP A 594 28.98 19.37 -32.65
CA ASP A 594 27.54 19.15 -32.60
C ASP A 594 27.12 18.31 -31.38
N ALA A 595 27.93 17.32 -30.99
CA ALA A 595 27.66 16.45 -29.84
C ALA A 595 27.62 17.26 -28.53
N PHE A 596 28.46 18.28 -28.40
CA PHE A 596 28.44 19.21 -27.27
C PHE A 596 27.11 19.97 -27.19
N TRP A 597 26.63 20.54 -28.30
CA TRP A 597 25.36 21.28 -28.29
C TRP A 597 24.15 20.37 -28.06
N TRP A 598 24.17 19.14 -28.56
CA TRP A 598 23.15 18.14 -28.21
C TRP A 598 23.18 17.78 -26.72
N ALA A 599 24.36 17.70 -26.11
CA ALA A 599 24.50 17.49 -24.68
C ALA A 599 24.04 18.68 -23.84
N VAL A 600 24.34 19.92 -24.25
CA VAL A 600 23.84 21.14 -23.63
C VAL A 600 22.31 21.20 -23.72
N ALA A 601 21.75 20.93 -24.91
CA ALA A 601 20.31 20.93 -25.16
C ALA A 601 19.57 19.87 -24.33
N MET A 602 20.23 18.76 -23.97
CA MET A 602 19.67 17.70 -23.13
C MET A 602 19.49 18.12 -21.66
N LEU A 603 20.33 19.01 -21.11
CA LEU A 603 20.34 19.35 -19.68
C LEU A 603 19.00 19.88 -19.14
N PRO A 604 18.28 20.82 -19.80
CA PRO A 604 16.98 21.28 -19.32
C PRO A 604 15.93 20.16 -19.25
N PHE A 605 15.89 19.29 -20.27
CA PHE A 605 14.96 18.16 -20.31
C PHE A 605 15.31 17.10 -19.26
N ASN A 606 16.60 16.87 -19.02
CA ASN A 606 17.07 15.99 -17.96
C ASN A 606 16.61 16.48 -16.58
N GLY A 607 16.85 17.75 -16.26
CA GLY A 607 16.37 18.35 -15.02
C GLY A 607 14.85 18.31 -14.87
N ALA A 608 14.13 18.62 -15.95
CA ALA A 608 12.68 18.55 -15.97
C ALA A 608 12.16 17.12 -15.72
N LEU A 609 12.71 16.10 -16.39
CA LEU A 609 12.30 14.71 -16.22
C LEU A 609 12.65 14.14 -14.85
N ASN A 610 13.84 14.45 -14.32
CA ASN A 610 14.22 14.06 -12.95
C ASN A 610 13.17 14.56 -11.93
N VAL A 611 12.73 15.81 -12.06
CA VAL A 611 11.74 16.43 -11.16
C VAL A 611 10.32 15.93 -11.43
N LEU A 612 9.85 15.99 -12.68
CA LEU A 612 8.45 15.71 -13.04
C LEU A 612 8.08 14.26 -12.77
N VAL A 613 8.95 13.29 -13.08
CA VAL A 613 8.66 11.87 -12.84
C VAL A 613 8.62 11.58 -11.35
N SER A 614 9.61 12.07 -10.59
CA SER A 614 9.65 11.92 -9.13
C SER A 614 8.43 12.55 -8.46
N PHE A 615 8.09 13.79 -8.84
CA PHE A 615 6.91 14.50 -8.36
C PHE A 615 5.62 13.74 -8.69
N TYR A 616 5.45 13.32 -9.94
CA TYR A 616 4.24 12.63 -10.40
C TYR A 616 3.99 11.33 -9.61
N LEU A 617 5.03 10.53 -9.40
CA LEU A 617 4.92 9.29 -8.62
C LEU A 617 4.58 9.57 -7.16
N ALA A 618 5.28 10.52 -6.53
CA ALA A 618 5.01 10.92 -5.15
C ALA A 618 3.61 11.51 -4.98
N PHE A 619 3.19 12.38 -5.89
CA PHE A 619 1.88 13.04 -5.88
C PHE A 619 0.74 12.03 -6.12
N ARG A 620 0.90 11.11 -7.08
CA ARG A 620 -0.07 10.03 -7.32
C ARG A 620 -0.24 9.13 -6.09
N MET A 621 0.86 8.81 -5.41
CA MET A 621 0.82 8.04 -4.17
C MET A 621 0.09 8.82 -3.07
N ALA A 622 0.39 10.11 -2.93
CA ALA A 622 -0.24 10.99 -1.95
C ALA A 622 -1.76 11.18 -2.18
N LEU A 623 -2.19 11.36 -3.44
CA LEU A 623 -3.61 11.45 -3.80
C LEU A 623 -4.38 10.17 -3.46
N ARG A 624 -3.79 9.00 -3.72
CA ARG A 624 -4.39 7.70 -3.36
C ARG A 624 -4.55 7.55 -1.86
N ALA A 625 -3.57 8.02 -1.10
CA ALA A 625 -3.62 8.02 0.35
C ALA A 625 -4.75 8.89 0.92
N GLN A 626 -5.14 9.95 0.21
CA GLN A 626 -6.15 10.92 0.67
C GLN A 626 -7.53 10.71 0.05
N ASN A 627 -7.76 9.64 -0.73
CA ASN A 627 -9.04 9.31 -1.36
C ASN A 627 -9.66 10.44 -2.22
N VAL A 628 -8.85 11.32 -2.82
CA VAL A 628 -9.33 12.41 -3.68
C VAL A 628 -9.98 11.84 -4.96
N THR A 629 -11.24 12.24 -5.21
CA THR A 629 -12.10 11.66 -6.26
C THR A 629 -11.70 12.10 -7.67
N GLY A 630 -12.22 11.42 -8.69
CA GLY A 630 -11.85 11.68 -10.10
C GLY A 630 -12.35 13.03 -10.65
N VAL A 631 -13.47 13.55 -10.12
CA VAL A 631 -14.14 14.76 -10.62
C VAL A 631 -13.33 16.03 -10.29
N GLU A 632 -12.71 16.08 -9.11
CA GLU A 632 -11.88 17.19 -8.63
C GLU A 632 -10.61 17.38 -9.49
N ARG A 633 -10.09 16.30 -10.09
CA ARG A 633 -8.85 16.34 -10.89
C ARG A 633 -8.98 17.15 -12.17
N SER A 634 -10.12 17.06 -12.85
CA SER A 634 -10.37 17.75 -14.12
C SER A 634 -10.30 19.28 -13.96
N ARG A 635 -10.89 19.81 -12.87
CA ARG A 635 -10.90 21.24 -12.52
C ARG A 635 -9.50 21.77 -12.21
N ILE A 636 -8.71 21.00 -11.44
CA ILE A 636 -7.32 21.36 -11.13
C ILE A 636 -6.48 21.46 -12.41
N TYR A 637 -6.57 20.48 -13.31
CA TYR A 637 -5.83 20.51 -14.57
C TYR A 637 -6.21 21.69 -15.46
N ALA A 638 -7.51 22.04 -15.51
CA ALA A 638 -7.99 23.19 -16.25
C ALA A 638 -7.41 24.51 -15.68
N ALA A 639 -7.40 24.67 -14.35
CA ALA A 639 -6.89 25.86 -13.69
C ALA A 639 -5.36 26.03 -13.84
N ILE A 640 -4.59 24.94 -13.74
CA ILE A 640 -3.13 24.96 -14.01
C ILE A 640 -2.87 25.35 -15.47
N ARG A 641 -3.61 24.76 -16.42
CA ARG A 641 -3.48 25.08 -17.86
C ARG A 641 -3.85 26.53 -18.14
N HIS A 642 -4.88 27.04 -17.48
CA HIS A 642 -5.27 28.45 -17.57
C HIS A 642 -4.14 29.37 -17.10
N ARG A 643 -3.52 29.12 -15.94
CA ARG A 643 -2.39 29.91 -15.44
C ARG A 643 -1.16 29.81 -16.34
N LEU A 644 -0.87 28.63 -16.89
CA LEU A 644 0.24 28.45 -17.82
C LEU A 644 0.05 29.32 -19.08
N ARG A 645 -1.19 29.52 -19.53
CA ARG A 645 -1.50 30.39 -20.67
C ARG A 645 -1.51 31.88 -20.32
N THR A 646 -2.06 32.25 -19.17
CA THR A 646 -2.27 33.67 -18.80
C THR A 646 -1.08 34.31 -18.09
N ARG A 647 -0.36 33.55 -17.25
CA ARG A 647 0.79 34.03 -16.46
C ARG A 647 1.93 33.00 -16.39
N PRO A 648 2.50 32.55 -17.53
CA PRO A 648 3.56 31.53 -17.57
C PRO A 648 4.79 31.90 -16.74
N LEU A 649 5.17 33.19 -16.72
CA LEU A 649 6.34 33.67 -15.99
C LEU A 649 6.24 33.45 -14.47
N SER A 650 5.01 33.34 -13.92
CA SER A 650 4.80 33.09 -12.49
C SER A 650 5.35 31.73 -12.01
N PHE A 651 5.59 30.78 -12.92
CA PHE A 651 6.21 29.49 -12.60
C PHE A 651 7.74 29.55 -12.55
N PHE A 652 8.36 30.61 -13.07
CA PHE A 652 9.81 30.71 -13.23
C PHE A 652 10.43 31.85 -12.43
N LYS A 653 9.68 32.94 -12.21
CA LYS A 653 10.17 34.13 -11.51
C LYS A 653 9.17 34.59 -10.43
N PRO A 654 9.67 35.11 -9.29
CA PRO A 654 8.84 35.71 -8.24
C PRO A 654 8.02 36.90 -8.75
#